data_AF-A0A177EP26-F1
#
_entry.id   AF-A0A177EP26-F1
#
_cell.length_a   1.000
_cell.length_b   1.000
_cell.length_c   1.000
_cell.angle_alpha   90.00
_cell.angle_beta   90.00
_cell.angle_gamma   90.00
#
_symmetry.space_group_name_H-M   'P 1'
#
loop_
_entity.id
_entity.type
_entity.pdbx_description
1 polymer ?
#
loop_
_entity_poly.entity_id
_entity_poly.type
_entity_poly.pdbx_seq_one_letter_code
_entity_poly.pdbx_strand_id
1 'polypeptide(L)'
;LYKNKENSEEKIKTYHTETVKLINFMKHYAGDAITCIQKEGFIEPTTYEQFMEGKFLSTSRFLIQSYIYEFIDTKDKYIKFVKAVHTLLNDQINNNTSITKKKKKSYERVLSKCFVKEDAQSNEINHTATICDLKDAIEIELIRVCPFMNSSQLPSYTRVKAYDREKGEFINDENRKYSNCVETAIMGLFLCLVYDPETNRYNTDHLPNNEKTMPLKDFFRKYSKPTKATEHEMHQDWCRVIADLKNDKILYLKEGNNELDSSLLNVLYVLSDITGNNEEVVKQIKHIEELIADKKADDEIYVKPSLTTIFKGLSNNKNLEVECVAFTVGTREDKKLDLFGGFRLVYTFNRRKDGVLVVIISGHSSIGLLKNSLSIEKKNIIKEKFTEVQNTYSNIESYTACTIRQYINLELAKMENLSALEKIQESIRNNRDNINDIFLHGMMVSVDQKTSIVKYFFIVHANNNLPKNNPLVRFTNNLIGSTPLDDLATRKKMLLYCVLNKERKNYYPGIESCWEEITKITKSKFYTITRQILVELSYPLDVTLECFKKLIIAVADSDKKYDIILGSLLIVDIVRFSIKTNDLAKTLLEFINIIDETAIRPDGSNMFCIYLRWIYDIVNSGYFSSDNKKKIIKVLMDQIDVNYNFNRNNKWDYLISLESTDVFKDFKSNKDLLCDEGSPESVEKYKNLMNKICEAIELRKKIFLECYEQNMRRC
;
A
#
# COMPACT_ATOMS: atom_id res chain seq x y z
N LEU A 1 7.36 -57.58 -43.15
CA LEU A 1 6.55 -56.66 -43.99
C LEU A 1 5.08 -56.96 -43.74
N TYR A 2 4.30 -55.94 -43.37
CA TYR A 2 2.86 -55.95 -43.04
C TYR A 2 2.40 -56.57 -41.69
N LYS A 3 2.72 -55.87 -40.61
CA LYS A 3 1.86 -55.67 -39.42
C LYS A 3 2.56 -54.69 -38.47
N ASN A 4 2.45 -53.39 -38.74
CA ASN A 4 2.85 -52.33 -37.81
C ASN A 4 2.37 -50.94 -38.26
N LYS A 5 1.21 -50.84 -38.94
CA LYS A 5 0.59 -49.55 -39.29
C LYS A 5 -0.53 -49.13 -38.34
N GLU A 6 -1.11 -50.05 -37.58
CA GLU A 6 -2.16 -49.71 -36.59
C GLU A 6 -1.60 -49.21 -35.25
N ASN A 7 -0.33 -49.50 -34.93
CA ASN A 7 0.33 -49.01 -33.70
C ASN A 7 0.85 -47.56 -33.78
N SER A 8 0.79 -46.91 -34.96
CA SER A 8 1.23 -45.51 -35.11
C SER A 8 0.10 -44.51 -34.89
N GLU A 9 -1.16 -44.85 -35.15
CA GLU A 9 -2.28 -43.91 -34.99
C GLU A 9 -2.71 -43.76 -33.53
N GLU A 10 -2.57 -44.79 -32.71
CA GLU A 10 -2.88 -44.71 -31.27
C GLU A 10 -1.79 -43.97 -30.45
N LYS A 11 -0.53 -43.98 -30.94
CA LYS A 11 0.58 -43.18 -30.36
C LYS A 11 0.49 -41.68 -30.67
N ILE A 12 -0.33 -41.28 -31.65
CA ILE A 12 -0.51 -39.87 -32.03
C ILE A 12 -1.54 -39.16 -31.13
N LYS A 13 -2.37 -39.90 -30.38
CA LYS A 13 -3.39 -39.31 -29.47
C LYS A 13 -2.82 -38.68 -28.18
N THR A 14 -1.52 -38.76 -27.91
CA THR A 14 -0.89 -38.23 -26.68
C THR A 14 0.41 -37.48 -26.91
N TYR A 15 0.64 -36.95 -28.12
CA TYR A 15 1.75 -36.01 -28.31
C TYR A 15 1.36 -34.63 -27.77
N HIS A 16 1.73 -34.37 -26.51
CA HIS A 16 1.53 -33.06 -25.87
C HIS A 16 2.48 -32.02 -26.47
N THR A 17 2.13 -31.50 -27.65
CA THR A 17 2.92 -30.53 -28.42
C THR A 17 3.35 -29.34 -27.56
N GLU A 18 2.48 -28.86 -26.67
CA GLU A 18 2.80 -27.78 -25.73
C GLU A 18 3.86 -28.18 -24.71
N THR A 19 3.74 -29.37 -24.10
CA THR A 19 4.75 -29.90 -23.18
C THR A 19 6.09 -30.07 -23.88
N VAL A 20 6.10 -30.54 -25.13
CA VAL A 20 7.34 -30.65 -25.92
C VAL A 20 7.94 -29.28 -26.21
N LYS A 21 7.12 -28.30 -26.61
CA LYS A 21 7.55 -26.91 -26.82
C LYS A 21 8.17 -26.34 -25.54
N LEU A 22 7.53 -26.54 -24.39
CA LEU A 22 8.03 -26.10 -23.08
C LEU A 22 9.36 -26.76 -22.72
N ILE A 23 9.48 -28.09 -22.88
CA ILE A 23 10.72 -28.82 -22.62
C ILE A 23 11.84 -28.31 -23.52
N ASN A 24 11.55 -28.08 -24.80
CA ASN A 24 12.53 -27.56 -25.74
C ASN A 24 12.94 -26.12 -25.40
N PHE A 25 11.98 -25.28 -25.00
CA PHE A 25 12.25 -23.96 -24.46
C PHE A 25 13.17 -24.02 -23.24
N MET A 26 12.86 -24.85 -22.24
CA MET A 26 13.71 -25.03 -21.06
C MET A 26 15.11 -25.54 -21.40
N LYS A 27 15.23 -26.47 -22.36
CA LYS A 27 16.54 -26.98 -22.82
C LYS A 27 17.37 -25.91 -23.53
N HIS A 28 16.75 -25.16 -24.44
CA HIS A 28 17.41 -24.07 -25.16
C HIS A 28 17.86 -22.98 -24.18
N TYR A 29 16.94 -22.57 -23.30
CA TYR A 29 17.21 -21.58 -22.27
C TYR A 29 18.32 -22.02 -21.31
N ALA A 30 18.32 -23.29 -20.87
CA ALA A 30 19.40 -23.84 -20.05
C ALA A 30 20.77 -23.82 -20.77
N GLY A 31 20.80 -24.06 -22.08
CA GLY A 31 22.03 -23.97 -22.90
C GLY A 31 22.60 -22.55 -22.99
N ASP A 32 21.75 -21.58 -23.34
CA ASP A 32 22.14 -20.17 -23.48
C ASP A 32 22.52 -19.55 -22.12
N ALA A 33 21.77 -19.90 -21.08
CA ALA A 33 22.01 -19.48 -19.72
C ALA A 33 23.37 -19.90 -19.17
N ILE A 34 23.80 -21.15 -19.38
CA ILE A 34 25.13 -21.61 -18.95
C ILE A 34 26.24 -20.70 -19.53
N THR A 35 26.02 -20.14 -20.72
CA THR A 35 26.99 -19.33 -21.46
C THR A 35 26.99 -17.85 -21.03
N CYS A 36 25.82 -17.26 -20.77
CA CYS A 36 25.70 -15.85 -20.36
C CYS A 36 25.88 -15.62 -18.84
N ILE A 37 25.38 -16.52 -18.01
CA ILE A 37 25.18 -16.30 -16.55
C ILE A 37 26.49 -16.50 -15.75
N GLN A 38 27.41 -17.34 -16.24
CA GLN A 38 28.71 -17.57 -15.58
C GLN A 38 29.63 -16.35 -15.59
N LYS A 39 29.37 -15.33 -16.41
CA LYS A 39 30.21 -14.12 -16.49
C LYS A 39 29.83 -13.01 -15.49
N GLU A 40 28.66 -13.07 -14.86
CA GLU A 40 28.11 -11.97 -14.04
C GLU A 40 27.75 -12.37 -12.58
N GLY A 41 28.20 -13.53 -12.10
CA GLY A 41 28.05 -13.93 -10.69
C GLY A 41 26.66 -14.45 -10.30
N PHE A 42 25.83 -14.80 -11.27
CA PHE A 42 24.51 -15.40 -11.08
C PHE A 42 24.62 -16.92 -10.83
N ILE A 43 25.08 -17.30 -9.64
CA ILE A 43 25.23 -18.70 -9.23
C ILE A 43 24.33 -19.04 -8.04
N GLU A 44 24.16 -20.34 -7.79
CA GLU A 44 23.54 -20.82 -6.56
C GLU A 44 24.41 -20.38 -5.37
N PRO A 45 23.85 -19.70 -4.37
CA PRO A 45 24.64 -19.09 -3.31
C PRO A 45 25.24 -20.17 -2.43
N THR A 46 26.53 -20.03 -2.15
CA THR A 46 27.26 -20.90 -1.23
C THR A 46 27.48 -20.25 0.11
N THR A 47 27.17 -18.96 0.28
CA THR A 47 27.16 -18.29 1.58
C THR A 47 25.89 -17.49 1.82
N TYR A 48 25.60 -17.17 3.07
CA TYR A 48 24.47 -16.29 3.42
C TYR A 48 24.61 -14.87 2.82
N GLU A 49 25.82 -14.31 2.77
CA GLU A 49 26.07 -13.00 2.17
C GLU A 49 25.76 -13.02 0.67
N GLN A 50 26.20 -14.06 -0.04
CA GLN A 50 25.87 -14.26 -1.45
C GLN A 50 24.36 -14.46 -1.67
N PHE A 51 23.70 -15.18 -0.75
CA PHE A 51 22.25 -15.35 -0.79
C PHE A 51 21.54 -14.00 -0.71
N MET A 52 21.99 -13.12 0.20
CA MET A 52 21.40 -11.79 0.41
C MET A 52 21.59 -10.82 -0.77
N GLU A 53 22.50 -11.08 -1.70
CA GLU A 53 22.57 -10.32 -2.96
C GLU A 53 21.38 -10.58 -3.92
N GLY A 54 20.65 -11.67 -3.70
CA GLY A 54 19.47 -12.07 -4.46
C GLY A 54 19.73 -12.48 -5.91
N LYS A 55 20.97 -12.42 -6.41
CA LYS A 55 21.33 -12.73 -7.81
C LYS A 55 20.79 -14.09 -8.26
N PHE A 56 20.76 -15.08 -7.37
CA PHE A 56 20.25 -16.42 -7.69
C PHE A 56 18.81 -16.43 -8.22
N LEU A 57 17.98 -15.44 -7.87
CA LEU A 57 16.59 -15.30 -8.34
C LEU A 57 16.48 -15.12 -9.85
N SER A 58 17.54 -14.61 -10.49
CA SER A 58 17.63 -14.44 -11.94
C SER A 58 18.26 -15.64 -12.66
N THR A 59 18.58 -16.72 -11.94
CA THR A 59 19.17 -17.91 -12.56
C THR A 59 18.10 -18.77 -13.23
N SER A 60 18.44 -19.39 -14.37
CA SER A 60 17.52 -20.33 -15.03
C SER A 60 17.13 -21.50 -14.16
N ARG A 61 18.03 -21.94 -13.25
CA ARG A 61 17.70 -22.98 -12.27
C ARG A 61 16.53 -22.54 -11.39
N PHE A 62 16.63 -21.36 -10.77
CA PHE A 62 15.57 -20.84 -9.92
C PHE A 62 14.27 -20.65 -10.71
N LEU A 63 14.32 -20.03 -11.90
CA LEU A 63 13.13 -19.79 -12.72
C LEU A 63 12.41 -21.10 -13.13
N ILE A 64 13.17 -22.14 -13.51
CA ILE A 64 12.61 -23.46 -13.83
C ILE A 64 12.01 -24.11 -12.59
N GLN A 65 12.70 -24.05 -11.44
CA GLN A 65 12.20 -24.58 -10.18
C GLN A 65 10.89 -23.90 -9.77
N SER A 66 10.84 -22.57 -9.83
CA SER A 66 9.63 -21.79 -9.55
C SER A 66 8.49 -22.16 -10.49
N TYR A 67 8.76 -22.28 -11.79
CA TYR A 67 7.74 -22.73 -12.74
C TYR A 67 7.19 -24.12 -12.40
N ILE A 68 8.06 -25.09 -12.08
CA ILE A 68 7.62 -26.45 -11.72
C ILE A 68 6.81 -26.45 -10.43
N TYR A 69 7.23 -25.65 -9.44
CA TYR A 69 6.54 -25.51 -8.15
C TYR A 69 5.06 -25.14 -8.32
N GLU A 70 4.73 -24.22 -9.25
CA GLU A 70 3.35 -23.81 -9.54
C GLU A 70 2.44 -24.97 -10.01
N PHE A 71 2.99 -26.09 -10.50
CA PHE A 71 2.20 -27.27 -10.91
C PHE A 71 2.12 -28.36 -9.84
N ILE A 72 2.81 -28.20 -8.70
CA ILE A 72 2.85 -29.16 -7.60
C ILE A 72 2.12 -28.57 -6.39
N ASP A 73 0.80 -28.70 -6.41
CA ASP A 73 -0.13 -28.15 -5.41
C ASP A 73 -0.59 -29.16 -4.34
N THR A 74 -0.22 -30.44 -4.48
CA THR A 74 -0.67 -31.52 -3.60
C THR A 74 0.46 -32.47 -3.23
N LYS A 75 0.34 -33.06 -2.03
CA LYS A 75 1.22 -34.14 -1.56
C LYS A 75 1.33 -35.26 -2.60
N ASP A 76 0.22 -35.67 -3.20
CA ASP A 76 0.19 -36.76 -4.16
C ASP A 76 0.90 -36.41 -5.47
N LYS A 77 0.72 -35.19 -6.00
CA LYS A 77 1.48 -34.72 -7.17
C LYS A 77 2.97 -34.66 -6.87
N TYR A 78 3.38 -34.18 -5.68
CA TYR A 78 4.78 -34.14 -5.28
C TYR A 78 5.39 -35.55 -5.20
N ILE A 79 4.70 -36.50 -4.55
CA ILE A 79 5.14 -37.90 -4.48
C ILE A 79 5.28 -38.50 -5.88
N LYS A 80 4.31 -38.26 -6.77
CA LYS A 80 4.37 -38.73 -8.17
C LYS A 80 5.57 -38.13 -8.91
N PHE A 81 5.83 -36.84 -8.74
CA PHE A 81 6.97 -36.16 -9.34
C PHE A 81 8.29 -36.76 -8.88
N VAL A 82 8.49 -36.90 -7.56
CA VAL A 82 9.71 -37.48 -6.96
C VAL A 82 9.94 -38.91 -7.46
N LYS A 83 8.89 -39.74 -7.48
CA LYS A 83 8.95 -41.12 -8.00
C LYS A 83 9.33 -41.13 -9.48
N ALA A 84 8.71 -40.29 -10.30
CA ALA A 84 9.00 -40.20 -11.73
C ALA A 84 10.47 -39.81 -11.98
N VAL A 85 10.99 -38.81 -11.26
CA VAL A 85 12.40 -38.40 -11.35
C VAL A 85 13.35 -39.54 -10.96
N HIS A 86 13.06 -40.22 -9.85
CA HIS A 86 13.86 -41.37 -9.39
C HIS A 86 13.88 -42.51 -10.40
N THR A 87 12.71 -42.89 -10.93
CA THR A 87 12.58 -43.97 -11.93
C THR A 87 13.31 -43.59 -13.21
N LEU A 88 13.09 -42.38 -13.74
CA LEU A 88 13.74 -41.93 -14.97
C LEU A 88 15.27 -41.92 -14.85
N LEU A 89 15.82 -41.41 -13.74
CA LEU A 89 17.26 -41.41 -13.53
C LEU A 89 17.83 -42.82 -13.46
N ASN A 90 17.20 -43.73 -12.70
CA ASN A 90 17.65 -45.11 -12.59
C ASN A 90 17.54 -45.87 -13.92
N ASP A 91 16.47 -45.68 -14.68
CA ASP A 91 16.32 -46.29 -16.01
C ASP A 91 17.40 -45.81 -16.97
N GLN A 92 17.72 -44.50 -16.95
CA GLN A 92 18.80 -43.97 -17.77
C GLN A 92 20.18 -44.51 -17.33
N ILE A 93 20.43 -44.67 -16.03
CA ILE A 93 21.73 -45.14 -15.50
C ILE A 93 21.92 -46.64 -15.73
N ASN A 94 20.88 -47.44 -15.50
CA ASN A 94 20.98 -48.90 -15.44
C ASN A 94 20.58 -49.58 -16.76
N ASN A 95 19.58 -49.05 -17.46
CA ASN A 95 18.93 -49.75 -18.57
C ASN A 95 19.26 -49.13 -19.94
N ASN A 96 19.70 -47.88 -20.00
CA ASN A 96 20.02 -47.22 -21.27
C ASN A 96 21.45 -47.51 -21.74
N THR A 97 21.60 -48.44 -22.69
CA THR A 97 22.90 -48.79 -23.28
C THR A 97 23.43 -47.76 -24.29
N SER A 98 22.60 -46.81 -24.72
CA SER A 98 22.96 -45.82 -25.75
C SER A 98 23.64 -44.56 -25.19
N ILE A 99 23.70 -44.37 -23.86
CA ILE A 99 24.31 -43.19 -23.26
C ILE A 99 25.82 -43.37 -23.05
N THR A 100 26.56 -42.27 -23.22
CA THR A 100 28.02 -42.27 -22.98
C THR A 100 28.33 -42.40 -21.49
N LYS A 101 29.52 -42.95 -21.17
CA LYS A 101 30.02 -43.01 -19.77
C LYS A 101 29.99 -41.65 -19.07
N LYS A 102 30.28 -40.56 -19.80
CA LYS A 102 30.24 -39.18 -19.28
C LYS A 102 28.82 -38.76 -18.90
N LYS A 103 27.81 -39.07 -19.72
CA LYS A 103 26.40 -38.81 -19.40
C LYS A 103 25.93 -39.65 -18.21
N LYS A 104 26.28 -40.93 -18.17
CA LYS A 104 25.96 -41.81 -17.04
C LYS A 104 26.47 -41.27 -15.71
N LYS A 105 27.76 -40.87 -15.63
CA LYS A 105 28.33 -40.20 -14.45
C LYS A 105 27.59 -38.91 -14.08
N SER A 106 27.13 -38.14 -15.08
CA SER A 106 26.34 -36.93 -14.82
C SER A 106 24.98 -37.27 -14.19
N TYR A 107 24.31 -38.33 -14.63
CA TYR A 107 23.04 -38.78 -14.05
C TYR A 107 23.23 -39.33 -12.65
N GLU A 108 24.27 -40.14 -12.41
CA GLU A 108 24.64 -40.63 -11.07
C GLU A 108 24.86 -39.46 -10.10
N ARG A 109 25.56 -38.40 -10.53
CA ARG A 109 25.77 -37.19 -9.73
C ARG A 109 24.46 -36.43 -9.43
N VAL A 110 23.50 -36.43 -10.35
CA VAL A 110 22.18 -35.81 -10.10
C VAL A 110 21.39 -36.66 -9.12
N LEU A 111 21.39 -37.99 -9.30
CA LEU A 111 20.73 -38.93 -8.40
C LEU A 111 21.24 -38.76 -6.96
N SER A 112 22.57 -38.72 -6.76
CA SER A 112 23.17 -38.55 -5.43
C SER A 112 22.91 -37.18 -4.80
N LYS A 113 22.56 -36.15 -5.60
CA LYS A 113 22.19 -34.82 -5.08
C LYS A 113 20.72 -34.73 -4.69
N CYS A 114 19.86 -35.52 -5.33
CA CYS A 114 18.42 -35.49 -5.11
C CYS A 114 17.93 -36.57 -4.14
N PHE A 115 18.68 -37.65 -3.99
CA PHE A 115 18.28 -38.83 -3.23
C PHE A 115 19.42 -39.30 -2.33
N VAL A 116 19.06 -39.63 -1.09
CA VAL A 116 19.96 -40.21 -0.09
C VAL A 116 19.55 -41.67 0.09
N LYS A 117 20.53 -42.56 0.25
CA LYS A 117 20.26 -43.95 0.59
C LYS A 117 19.80 -44.05 2.04
N GLU A 118 18.90 -44.97 2.33
CA GLU A 118 18.30 -45.13 3.66
C GLU A 118 19.36 -45.33 4.77
N ASP A 119 20.45 -46.04 4.48
CA ASP A 119 21.57 -46.26 5.39
C ASP A 119 22.45 -45.03 5.65
N ALA A 120 22.42 -44.03 4.77
CA ALA A 120 23.17 -42.78 4.90
C ALA A 120 22.34 -41.64 5.52
N GLN A 121 21.05 -41.86 5.78
CA GLN A 121 20.11 -40.83 6.21
C GLN A 121 20.47 -40.18 7.56
N SER A 122 21.12 -40.91 8.47
CA SER A 122 21.46 -40.41 9.81
C SER A 122 22.45 -39.25 9.83
N ASN A 123 23.18 -39.02 8.74
CA ASN A 123 24.23 -38.00 8.64
C ASN A 123 23.73 -36.69 8.01
N GLU A 124 22.49 -36.65 7.52
CA GLU A 124 21.92 -35.50 6.82
C GLU A 124 20.92 -34.75 7.72
N ILE A 125 20.92 -33.42 7.62
CA ILE A 125 19.97 -32.59 8.37
C ILE A 125 18.58 -32.77 7.76
N ASN A 126 17.64 -33.25 8.58
CA ASN A 126 16.25 -33.35 8.15
C ASN A 126 15.55 -31.99 8.23
N HIS A 127 15.79 -31.15 7.22
CA HIS A 127 15.18 -29.83 7.10
C HIS A 127 13.65 -29.86 7.20
N THR A 128 13.01 -30.90 6.65
CA THR A 128 11.54 -31.03 6.66
C THR A 128 11.03 -31.24 8.08
N ALA A 129 11.66 -32.15 8.85
CA ALA A 129 11.30 -32.36 10.25
C ALA A 129 11.44 -31.08 11.06
N THR A 130 12.59 -30.38 10.95
CA THR A 130 12.79 -29.11 11.68
C THR A 130 11.71 -28.07 11.38
N ILE A 131 11.30 -27.92 10.12
CA ILE A 131 10.26 -26.97 9.73
C ILE A 131 8.87 -27.43 10.18
N CYS A 132 8.57 -28.73 10.12
CA CYS A 132 7.33 -29.30 10.67
C CYS A 132 7.24 -29.07 12.17
N ASP A 133 8.30 -29.37 12.92
CA ASP A 133 8.34 -29.20 14.38
C ASP A 133 8.17 -27.72 14.77
N LEU A 134 8.83 -26.81 14.05
CA LEU A 134 8.65 -25.37 14.24
C LEU A 134 7.20 -24.95 13.98
N LYS A 135 6.61 -25.43 12.88
CA LYS A 135 5.23 -25.11 12.52
C LYS A 135 4.26 -25.61 13.60
N ASP A 136 4.41 -26.85 14.04
CA ASP A 136 3.54 -27.47 15.04
C ASP A 136 3.65 -26.73 16.38
N ALA A 137 4.87 -26.37 16.80
CA ALA A 137 5.09 -25.57 18.01
C ALA A 137 4.41 -24.18 17.93
N ILE A 138 4.48 -23.51 16.77
CA ILE A 138 3.82 -22.23 16.54
C ILE A 138 2.29 -22.40 16.58
N GLU A 139 1.74 -23.44 15.95
CA GLU A 139 0.30 -23.68 15.91
C GLU A 139 -0.28 -24.01 17.29
N ILE A 140 0.47 -24.73 18.14
CA ILE A 140 0.09 -25.00 19.54
C ILE A 140 -0.05 -23.69 20.33
N GLU A 141 0.89 -22.76 20.19
CA GLU A 141 0.87 -21.50 20.95
C GLU A 141 -0.13 -20.48 20.40
N LEU A 142 -0.25 -20.41 19.07
CA LEU A 142 -1.13 -19.50 18.37
C LEU A 142 -2.53 -20.10 18.18
N ILE A 143 -3.30 -20.16 19.27
CA ILE A 143 -4.75 -20.37 19.16
C ILE A 143 -5.35 -19.25 18.30
N ARG A 144 -5.81 -19.61 17.10
CA ARG A 144 -6.43 -18.71 16.13
C ARG A 144 -7.85 -18.36 16.56
N VAL A 145 -8.04 -17.15 17.09
CA VAL A 145 -9.37 -16.60 17.39
C VAL A 145 -10.06 -16.09 16.12
N CYS A 146 -9.27 -15.55 15.19
CA CYS A 146 -9.64 -15.01 13.90
C CYS A 146 -8.86 -15.78 12.81
N PRO A 147 -9.35 -15.87 11.55
CA PRO A 147 -8.60 -16.54 10.46
C PRO A 147 -7.24 -15.91 10.14
N PHE A 148 -6.99 -14.67 10.56
CA PHE A 148 -5.79 -13.90 10.23
C PHE A 148 -4.88 -13.72 11.44
N MET A 149 -3.59 -14.05 11.30
CA MET A 149 -2.59 -13.90 12.36
C MET A 149 -1.84 -12.56 12.31
N ASN A 150 -1.77 -11.98 11.12
CA ASN A 150 -1.10 -10.71 10.87
C ASN A 150 -1.67 -10.07 9.59
N SER A 151 -1.35 -8.80 9.36
CA SER A 151 -1.87 -8.03 8.23
C SER A 151 -1.49 -8.58 6.86
N SER A 152 -0.43 -9.40 6.73
CA SER A 152 -0.05 -10.01 5.45
C SER A 152 -0.98 -11.14 5.01
N GLN A 153 -1.78 -11.69 5.94
CA GLN A 153 -2.79 -12.71 5.65
C GLN A 153 -4.16 -12.12 5.31
N LEU A 154 -4.35 -10.81 5.48
CA LEU A 154 -5.58 -10.16 5.06
C LEU A 154 -5.66 -10.16 3.53
N PRO A 155 -6.85 -10.38 2.97
CA PRO A 155 -7.01 -10.29 1.52
C PRO A 155 -6.78 -8.84 1.08
N SER A 156 -5.83 -8.66 0.15
CA SER A 156 -5.58 -7.36 -0.47
C SER A 156 -6.35 -7.28 -1.76
N TYR A 157 -7.12 -6.21 -1.94
CA TYR A 157 -7.87 -6.02 -3.17
C TYR A 157 -6.93 -5.91 -4.38
N THR A 158 -7.48 -6.25 -5.54
CA THR A 158 -6.78 -6.39 -6.79
C THR A 158 -7.72 -6.08 -7.96
N ARG A 159 -7.19 -6.14 -9.17
CA ARG A 159 -7.97 -5.97 -10.39
C ARG A 159 -8.49 -7.32 -10.87
N VAL A 160 -9.80 -7.49 -11.00
CA VAL A 160 -10.47 -8.75 -11.39
C VAL A 160 -11.22 -8.62 -12.71
N LYS A 161 -11.64 -9.76 -13.28
CA LYS A 161 -12.44 -9.80 -14.51
C LYS A 161 -13.91 -9.68 -14.15
N ALA A 162 -14.69 -9.01 -14.98
CA ALA A 162 -16.14 -9.03 -14.87
C ALA A 162 -16.67 -10.46 -15.08
N TYR A 163 -17.69 -10.83 -14.33
CA TYR A 163 -18.38 -12.10 -14.43
C TYR A 163 -19.72 -11.92 -15.15
N ASP A 164 -19.96 -12.77 -16.17
CA ASP A 164 -21.24 -12.89 -16.85
C ASP A 164 -21.99 -14.09 -16.23
N ARG A 165 -22.94 -13.81 -15.33
CA ARG A 165 -23.70 -14.83 -14.61
C ARG A 165 -24.65 -15.60 -15.53
N GLU A 166 -25.14 -14.98 -16.61
CA GLU A 166 -26.04 -15.63 -17.57
C GLU A 166 -25.30 -16.71 -18.37
N LYS A 167 -24.06 -16.41 -18.79
CA LYS A 167 -23.20 -17.35 -19.52
C LYS A 167 -22.36 -18.26 -18.63
N GLY A 168 -22.21 -17.89 -17.36
CA GLY A 168 -21.40 -18.64 -16.40
C GLY A 168 -19.88 -18.49 -16.62
N GLU A 169 -19.43 -17.39 -17.25
CA GLU A 169 -18.02 -17.21 -17.64
C GLU A 169 -17.45 -15.85 -17.23
N PHE A 170 -16.12 -15.79 -17.13
CA PHE A 170 -15.40 -14.52 -16.93
C PHE A 170 -15.15 -13.84 -18.27
N ILE A 171 -15.46 -12.56 -18.34
CA ILE A 171 -15.28 -11.76 -19.55
C ILE A 171 -13.80 -11.45 -19.74
N ASN A 172 -13.22 -11.91 -20.85
CA ASN A 172 -11.81 -11.70 -21.17
C ASN A 172 -11.57 -10.37 -21.91
N ASP A 173 -11.97 -9.27 -21.28
CA ASP A 173 -11.77 -7.90 -21.77
C ASP A 173 -11.06 -7.07 -20.70
N GLU A 174 -9.87 -6.54 -21.02
CA GLU A 174 -9.08 -5.70 -20.12
C GLU A 174 -9.81 -4.42 -19.72
N ASN A 175 -10.66 -3.86 -20.59
CA ASN A 175 -11.39 -2.62 -20.31
C ASN A 175 -12.55 -2.84 -19.33
N ARG A 176 -13.03 -4.08 -19.20
CA ARG A 176 -14.11 -4.47 -18.28
C ARG A 176 -13.60 -4.96 -16.93
N LYS A 177 -12.28 -5.01 -16.73
CA LYS A 177 -11.72 -5.32 -15.41
C LYS A 177 -11.87 -4.15 -14.45
N TYR A 178 -12.12 -4.47 -13.18
CA TYR A 178 -12.37 -3.49 -12.13
C TYR A 178 -11.64 -3.83 -10.82
N SER A 179 -11.48 -2.84 -9.95
CA SER A 179 -10.95 -2.95 -8.60
C SER A 179 -11.96 -3.58 -7.67
N ASN A 180 -11.62 -4.72 -7.07
CA ASN A 180 -12.54 -5.46 -6.21
C ASN A 180 -12.44 -5.07 -4.73
N CYS A 181 -12.26 -3.79 -4.41
CA CYS A 181 -11.99 -3.35 -3.03
C CYS A 181 -13.15 -3.64 -2.07
N VAL A 182 -14.39 -3.38 -2.48
CA VAL A 182 -15.60 -3.65 -1.70
C VAL A 182 -15.80 -5.15 -1.57
N GLU A 183 -15.72 -5.88 -2.68
CA GLU A 183 -15.80 -7.33 -2.73
C GLU A 183 -14.78 -7.97 -1.80
N THR A 184 -13.53 -7.49 -1.80
CA THR A 184 -12.45 -7.98 -0.94
C THR A 184 -12.71 -7.70 0.53
N ALA A 185 -13.24 -6.53 0.89
CA ALA A 185 -13.64 -6.24 2.26
C ALA A 185 -14.76 -7.19 2.72
N ILE A 186 -15.75 -7.46 1.86
CA ILE A 186 -16.83 -8.43 2.13
C ILE A 186 -16.26 -9.86 2.25
N MET A 187 -15.30 -10.24 1.41
CA MET A 187 -14.61 -11.53 1.53
C MET A 187 -13.92 -11.67 2.88
N GLY A 188 -13.11 -10.67 3.26
CA GLY A 188 -12.42 -10.65 4.56
C GLY A 188 -13.39 -10.75 5.74
N LEU A 189 -14.53 -10.05 5.64
CA LEU A 189 -15.61 -10.11 6.62
C LEU A 189 -16.21 -11.52 6.71
N PHE A 190 -16.52 -12.17 5.58
CA PHE A 190 -17.04 -13.53 5.57
C PHE A 190 -16.04 -14.56 6.08
N LEU A 191 -14.77 -14.44 5.70
CA LEU A 191 -13.70 -15.28 6.23
C LEU A 191 -13.73 -15.26 7.76
N CYS A 192 -13.98 -14.11 8.40
CA CYS A 192 -14.19 -14.05 9.85
C CYS A 192 -15.51 -14.67 10.30
N LEU A 193 -16.63 -14.34 9.64
CA LEU A 193 -17.97 -14.77 10.06
C LEU A 193 -18.10 -16.30 10.07
N VAL A 194 -17.56 -17.00 9.08
CA VAL A 194 -17.70 -18.45 8.95
C VAL A 194 -16.51 -19.22 9.54
N TYR A 195 -15.55 -18.53 10.15
CA TYR A 195 -14.40 -19.19 10.75
C TYR A 195 -14.78 -19.94 12.03
N ASP A 196 -14.32 -21.18 12.12
CA ASP A 196 -14.44 -22.03 13.29
C ASP A 196 -13.06 -22.15 13.99
N PRO A 197 -12.88 -21.51 15.16
CA PRO A 197 -11.63 -21.58 15.90
C PRO A 197 -11.35 -22.94 16.52
N GLU A 198 -12.35 -23.83 16.67
CA GLU A 198 -12.16 -25.17 17.22
C GLU A 198 -11.52 -26.11 16.17
N THR A 199 -12.02 -26.04 14.93
CA THR A 199 -11.51 -26.89 13.84
C THR A 199 -10.42 -26.23 13.00
N ASN A 200 -10.21 -24.92 13.16
CA ASN A 200 -9.33 -24.09 12.32
C ASN A 200 -9.69 -24.19 10.83
N ARG A 201 -11.00 -24.16 10.54
CA ARG A 201 -11.56 -24.24 9.19
C ARG A 201 -12.70 -23.25 9.02
N TYR A 202 -13.10 -23.02 7.78
CA TYR A 202 -14.34 -22.31 7.50
C TYR A 202 -15.52 -23.29 7.52
N ASN A 203 -16.55 -22.97 8.30
CA ASN A 203 -17.76 -23.74 8.48
C ASN A 203 -18.99 -22.90 8.13
N THR A 204 -19.81 -23.43 7.22
CA THR A 204 -21.04 -22.77 6.73
C THR A 204 -22.31 -23.56 7.06
N ASP A 205 -22.21 -24.58 7.91
CA ASP A 205 -23.31 -25.50 8.22
C ASP A 205 -24.47 -24.80 8.96
N HIS A 206 -24.17 -23.73 9.71
CA HIS A 206 -25.18 -22.90 10.36
C HIS A 206 -26.00 -22.04 9.39
N LEU A 207 -25.55 -21.88 8.15
CA LEU A 207 -26.29 -21.14 7.12
C LEU A 207 -27.32 -22.06 6.43
N PRO A 208 -28.47 -21.52 5.98
CA PRO A 208 -29.47 -22.28 5.23
C PRO A 208 -28.86 -23.03 4.04
N ASN A 209 -29.51 -24.13 3.63
CA ASN A 209 -29.09 -24.89 2.46
C ASN A 209 -30.10 -24.71 1.32
N ASN A 210 -29.97 -23.60 0.58
CA ASN A 210 -30.84 -23.24 -0.53
C ASN A 210 -30.04 -22.62 -1.70
N GLU A 211 -30.68 -22.45 -2.86
CA GLU A 211 -30.04 -21.95 -4.08
C GLU A 211 -29.27 -20.63 -3.90
N LYS A 212 -29.79 -19.70 -3.07
CA LYS A 212 -29.11 -18.42 -2.79
C LYS A 212 -27.78 -18.62 -2.05
N THR A 213 -27.73 -19.54 -1.10
CA THR A 213 -26.54 -19.83 -0.28
C THR A 213 -25.52 -20.75 -0.95
N MET A 214 -25.93 -21.54 -1.96
CA MET A 214 -25.06 -22.55 -2.57
C MET A 214 -23.75 -22.00 -3.15
N PRO A 215 -23.73 -20.86 -3.88
CA PRO A 215 -22.48 -20.27 -4.38
C PRO A 215 -21.47 -19.95 -3.26
N LEU A 216 -21.96 -19.46 -2.12
CA LEU A 216 -21.14 -19.18 -0.94
C LEU A 216 -20.60 -20.47 -0.32
N LYS A 217 -21.45 -21.49 -0.18
CA LYS A 217 -21.04 -22.80 0.36
C LYS A 217 -19.99 -23.48 -0.53
N ASP A 218 -20.16 -23.43 -1.85
CA ASP A 218 -19.20 -24.00 -2.80
C ASP A 218 -17.86 -23.27 -2.77
N PHE A 219 -17.87 -21.94 -2.59
CA PHE A 219 -16.66 -21.17 -2.36
C PHE A 219 -15.89 -21.69 -1.14
N PHE A 220 -16.55 -21.88 0.01
CA PHE A 220 -15.90 -22.38 1.23
C PHE A 220 -15.58 -23.88 1.20
N ARG A 221 -16.22 -24.67 0.34
CA ARG A 221 -15.80 -26.05 0.05
C ARG A 221 -14.44 -26.08 -0.66
N LYS A 222 -14.23 -25.19 -1.63
CA LYS A 222 -12.94 -25.02 -2.33
C LYS A 222 -11.88 -24.40 -1.42
N TYR A 223 -12.21 -23.31 -0.74
CA TYR A 223 -11.33 -22.56 0.15
C TYR A 223 -11.67 -22.83 1.62
N SER A 224 -11.40 -24.05 2.10
CA SER A 224 -11.90 -24.51 3.41
C SER A 224 -11.03 -24.18 4.63
N LYS A 225 -9.85 -23.61 4.43
CA LYS A 225 -8.89 -23.28 5.50
C LYS A 225 -8.25 -21.92 5.27
N PRO A 226 -7.86 -21.19 6.33
CA PRO A 226 -7.08 -19.98 6.20
C PRO A 226 -5.74 -20.22 5.47
N THR A 227 -5.38 -19.31 4.57
CA THR A 227 -4.12 -19.37 3.78
C THR A 227 -3.15 -18.27 4.23
N LYS A 228 -1.88 -18.37 3.78
CA LYS A 228 -0.86 -17.34 4.08
C LYS A 228 -1.09 -16.04 3.30
N ALA A 229 -1.67 -16.13 2.11
CA ALA A 229 -2.03 -15.00 1.26
C ALA A 229 -3.25 -15.38 0.42
N THR A 230 -4.00 -14.38 -0.02
CA THR A 230 -5.12 -14.57 -0.94
C THR A 230 -4.61 -14.54 -2.37
N GLU A 231 -4.87 -15.62 -3.11
CA GLU A 231 -4.47 -15.76 -4.50
C GLU A 231 -5.46 -15.05 -5.44
N HIS A 232 -5.00 -14.69 -6.63
CA HIS A 232 -5.84 -14.03 -7.62
C HIS A 232 -7.06 -14.88 -8.02
N GLU A 233 -6.91 -16.20 -8.10
CA GLU A 233 -8.02 -17.12 -8.39
C GLU A 233 -9.11 -17.05 -7.32
N MET A 234 -8.74 -16.98 -6.04
CA MET A 234 -9.69 -16.82 -4.94
C MET A 234 -10.47 -15.51 -5.05
N HIS A 235 -9.82 -14.42 -5.47
CA HIS A 235 -10.53 -13.16 -5.74
C HIS A 235 -11.55 -13.29 -6.88
N GLN A 236 -11.19 -13.96 -7.99
CA GLN A 236 -12.11 -14.18 -9.12
C GLN A 236 -13.31 -15.03 -8.71
N ASP A 237 -13.04 -16.14 -8.03
CA ASP A 237 -14.08 -17.04 -7.51
C ASP A 237 -14.98 -16.37 -6.49
N TRP A 238 -14.44 -15.48 -5.66
CA TRP A 238 -15.22 -14.68 -4.73
C TRP A 238 -16.12 -13.69 -5.46
N CYS A 239 -15.59 -12.95 -6.43
CA CYS A 239 -16.38 -11.99 -7.20
C CYS A 239 -17.54 -12.68 -7.93
N ARG A 240 -17.34 -13.93 -8.40
CA ARG A 240 -18.40 -14.77 -8.95
C ARG A 240 -19.55 -15.02 -7.96
N VAL A 241 -19.27 -15.15 -6.66
CA VAL A 241 -20.32 -15.37 -5.63
C VAL A 241 -21.27 -14.19 -5.57
N ILE A 242 -20.74 -12.96 -5.63
CA ILE A 242 -21.46 -11.72 -5.31
C ILE A 242 -21.77 -10.82 -6.52
N ALA A 243 -21.31 -11.16 -7.72
CA ALA A 243 -21.67 -10.44 -8.96
C ALA A 243 -23.10 -10.78 -9.41
N ASP A 244 -23.83 -9.81 -9.98
CA ASP A 244 -25.17 -9.99 -10.54
C ASP A 244 -26.18 -10.71 -9.62
N LEU A 245 -26.20 -10.32 -8.34
CA LEU A 245 -27.24 -10.78 -7.41
C LEU A 245 -28.58 -10.15 -7.79
N LYS A 246 -29.65 -10.95 -7.84
CA LYS A 246 -31.00 -10.50 -8.22
C LYS A 246 -31.72 -9.85 -7.03
N ASN A 247 -31.16 -8.74 -6.54
CA ASN A 247 -31.68 -7.92 -5.45
C ASN A 247 -31.58 -6.44 -5.84
N ASP A 248 -32.72 -5.76 -5.93
CA ASP A 248 -32.86 -4.36 -6.36
C ASP A 248 -32.29 -3.33 -5.37
N LYS A 249 -32.00 -3.76 -4.13
CA LYS A 249 -31.35 -2.94 -3.11
C LYS A 249 -29.83 -2.89 -3.26
N ILE A 250 -29.25 -3.84 -3.99
CA ILE A 250 -27.81 -3.91 -4.24
C ILE A 250 -27.47 -3.04 -5.45
N LEU A 251 -26.48 -2.16 -5.26
CA LEU A 251 -25.96 -1.28 -6.30
C LEU A 251 -24.62 -1.78 -6.81
N TYR A 252 -24.58 -1.93 -8.13
CA TYR A 252 -23.40 -2.20 -8.92
C TYR A 252 -23.08 -0.99 -9.78
N LEU A 253 -21.79 -0.72 -9.97
CA LEU A 253 -21.27 0.47 -10.66
C LEU A 253 -20.93 0.20 -12.13
N LYS A 254 -20.74 -1.07 -12.53
CA LYS A 254 -20.36 -1.46 -13.88
C LYS A 254 -21.40 -2.32 -14.58
N GLU A 255 -21.33 -2.28 -15.91
CA GLU A 255 -22.17 -3.07 -16.80
C GLU A 255 -22.11 -4.56 -16.47
N GLY A 256 -23.28 -5.20 -16.48
CA GLY A 256 -23.44 -6.61 -16.13
C GLY A 256 -23.44 -6.86 -14.63
N ASN A 257 -23.78 -5.85 -13.81
CA ASN A 257 -23.86 -5.93 -12.35
C ASN A 257 -22.57 -6.45 -11.70
N ASN A 258 -21.47 -5.77 -12.06
CA ASN A 258 -20.15 -5.96 -11.48
C ASN A 258 -19.71 -4.66 -10.77
N GLU A 259 -18.72 -4.77 -9.88
CA GLU A 259 -18.21 -3.68 -9.02
C GLU A 259 -19.28 -3.12 -8.07
N LEU A 260 -19.18 -3.46 -6.78
CA LEU A 260 -20.13 -2.99 -5.76
C LEU A 260 -19.87 -1.54 -5.33
N ASP A 261 -20.95 -0.80 -5.06
CA ASP A 261 -20.88 0.48 -4.35
C ASP A 261 -20.42 0.29 -2.89
N SER A 262 -19.57 1.20 -2.40
CA SER A 262 -18.88 1.11 -1.12
C SER A 262 -19.62 1.76 0.04
N SER A 263 -20.88 1.40 0.25
CA SER A 263 -21.73 1.91 1.32
C SER A 263 -22.21 0.79 2.26
N LEU A 264 -22.53 1.14 3.52
CA LEU A 264 -22.86 0.15 4.54
C LEU A 264 -24.12 -0.65 4.20
N LEU A 265 -25.23 -0.01 3.80
CA LEU A 265 -26.44 -0.77 3.46
C LEU A 265 -26.18 -1.68 2.27
N ASN A 266 -25.43 -1.22 1.25
CA ASN A 266 -25.08 -2.05 0.10
C ASN A 266 -24.32 -3.32 0.52
N VAL A 267 -23.30 -3.16 1.39
CA VAL A 267 -22.58 -4.28 1.99
C VAL A 267 -23.54 -5.21 2.74
N LEU A 268 -24.41 -4.68 3.61
CA LEU A 268 -25.33 -5.49 4.41
C LEU A 268 -26.36 -6.25 3.55
N TYR A 269 -26.85 -5.65 2.46
CA TYR A 269 -27.76 -6.30 1.53
C TYR A 269 -27.07 -7.45 0.77
N VAL A 270 -25.82 -7.27 0.35
CA VAL A 270 -25.01 -8.37 -0.21
C VAL A 270 -24.86 -9.50 0.81
N LEU A 271 -24.50 -9.19 2.06
CA LEU A 271 -24.37 -10.19 3.13
C LEU A 271 -25.69 -10.96 3.31
N SER A 272 -26.81 -10.24 3.39
CA SER A 272 -28.14 -10.82 3.59
C SER A 272 -28.53 -11.76 2.45
N ASP A 273 -28.32 -11.34 1.20
CA ASP A 273 -28.77 -12.13 0.05
C ASP A 273 -28.01 -13.46 -0.06
N ILE A 274 -26.67 -13.42 0.05
CA ILE A 274 -25.84 -14.63 -0.09
C ILE A 274 -25.88 -15.55 1.14
N THR A 275 -26.44 -15.08 2.26
CA THR A 275 -26.68 -15.90 3.47
C THR A 275 -28.12 -16.41 3.56
N GLY A 276 -28.92 -16.20 2.50
CA GLY A 276 -30.26 -16.77 2.40
C GLY A 276 -31.36 -15.90 3.01
N ASN A 277 -31.13 -14.59 3.19
CA ASN A 277 -32.09 -13.60 3.67
C ASN A 277 -32.73 -13.96 5.02
N ASN A 278 -31.90 -14.16 6.05
CA ASN A 278 -32.38 -14.39 7.42
C ASN A 278 -33.32 -13.24 7.85
N GLU A 279 -34.53 -13.57 8.31
CA GLU A 279 -35.58 -12.59 8.61
C GLU A 279 -35.15 -11.52 9.62
N GLU A 280 -34.46 -11.91 10.69
CA GLU A 280 -33.98 -10.97 11.70
C GLU A 280 -32.88 -10.07 11.14
N VAL A 281 -31.98 -10.61 10.31
CA VAL A 281 -30.96 -9.80 9.61
C VAL A 281 -31.63 -8.76 8.70
N VAL A 282 -32.59 -9.17 7.88
CA VAL A 282 -33.33 -8.26 6.98
C VAL A 282 -34.07 -7.18 7.76
N LYS A 283 -34.70 -7.53 8.89
CA LYS A 283 -35.38 -6.58 9.77
C LYS A 283 -34.41 -5.53 10.32
N GLN A 284 -33.23 -5.93 10.77
CA GLN A 284 -32.22 -5.00 11.27
C GLN A 284 -31.64 -4.10 10.17
N ILE A 285 -31.51 -4.59 8.94
CA ILE A 285 -31.11 -3.77 7.78
C ILE A 285 -32.16 -2.69 7.51
N LYS A 286 -33.44 -3.06 7.48
CA LYS A 286 -34.55 -2.09 7.31
C LYS A 286 -34.58 -1.04 8.41
N HIS A 287 -34.30 -1.43 9.66
CA HIS A 287 -34.20 -0.47 10.75
C HIS A 287 -33.08 0.57 10.51
N ILE A 288 -31.95 0.15 9.93
CA ILE A 288 -30.88 1.10 9.54
C ILE A 288 -31.35 2.02 8.40
N GLU A 289 -32.10 1.51 7.42
CA GLU A 289 -32.69 2.35 6.37
C GLU A 289 -33.61 3.44 6.94
N GLU A 290 -34.47 3.08 7.90
CA GLU A 290 -35.36 4.02 8.60
C GLU A 290 -34.57 5.10 9.33
N LEU A 291 -33.49 4.72 10.04
CA LEU A 291 -32.62 5.69 10.73
C LEU A 291 -31.96 6.69 9.77
N ILE A 292 -31.64 6.27 8.55
CA ILE A 292 -31.03 7.14 7.52
C ILE A 292 -32.07 8.11 6.94
N ALA A 293 -33.31 7.66 6.73
CA ALA A 293 -34.36 8.48 6.13
C ALA A 293 -34.68 9.76 6.93
N ASP A 294 -34.50 9.72 8.26
CA ASP A 294 -34.78 10.82 9.17
C ASP A 294 -33.60 11.81 9.34
N LYS A 295 -32.48 11.58 8.63
CA LYS A 295 -31.22 12.31 8.82
C LYS A 295 -30.75 13.01 7.56
N LYS A 296 -30.01 14.09 7.74
CA LYS A 296 -29.39 14.84 6.64
C LYS A 296 -28.05 14.24 6.28
N ALA A 297 -27.58 14.52 5.07
CA ALA A 297 -26.17 14.32 4.72
C ALA A 297 -25.30 15.06 5.75
N ASP A 298 -24.25 14.38 6.22
CA ASP A 298 -23.32 14.80 7.29
C ASP A 298 -23.75 14.50 8.74
N ASP A 299 -24.97 14.02 9.00
CA ASP A 299 -25.36 13.63 10.37
C ASP A 299 -24.65 12.33 10.81
N GLU A 300 -24.23 12.28 12.08
CA GLU A 300 -23.72 11.03 12.68
C GLU A 300 -24.86 10.08 13.07
N ILE A 301 -24.72 8.78 12.77
CA ILE A 301 -25.67 7.73 13.13
C ILE A 301 -25.00 6.62 13.94
N TYR A 302 -25.68 6.19 15.00
CA TYR A 302 -25.28 5.06 15.83
C TYR A 302 -26.03 3.79 15.43
N VAL A 303 -25.36 2.89 14.70
CA VAL A 303 -25.94 1.63 14.19
C VAL A 303 -25.50 0.37 14.94
N LYS A 304 -24.73 0.52 16.03
CA LYS A 304 -24.12 -0.61 16.75
C LYS A 304 -25.12 -1.71 17.17
N PRO A 305 -26.32 -1.42 17.71
CA PRO A 305 -27.26 -2.46 18.11
C PRO A 305 -27.68 -3.36 16.94
N SER A 306 -28.05 -2.76 15.80
CA SER A 306 -28.43 -3.50 14.58
C SER A 306 -27.27 -4.29 14.00
N LEU A 307 -26.09 -3.69 13.90
CA LEU A 307 -24.89 -4.41 13.45
C LEU A 307 -24.54 -5.58 14.39
N THR A 308 -24.70 -5.42 15.69
CA THR A 308 -24.48 -6.51 16.66
C THR A 308 -25.42 -7.68 16.40
N THR A 309 -26.71 -7.43 16.22
CA THR A 309 -27.70 -8.46 15.91
C THR A 309 -27.40 -9.14 14.58
N ILE A 310 -27.12 -8.36 13.52
CA ILE A 310 -26.79 -8.89 12.19
C ILE A 310 -25.58 -9.82 12.26
N PHE A 311 -24.44 -9.34 12.76
CA PHE A 311 -23.20 -10.12 12.72
C PHE A 311 -23.21 -11.31 13.69
N LYS A 312 -23.88 -11.21 14.85
CA LYS A 312 -24.10 -12.40 15.71
C LYS A 312 -25.00 -13.43 15.04
N GLY A 313 -26.02 -13.00 14.29
CA GLY A 313 -26.89 -13.88 13.51
C GLY A 313 -26.10 -14.67 12.46
N LEU A 314 -25.23 -13.98 11.71
CA LEU A 314 -24.48 -14.54 10.59
C LEU A 314 -23.21 -15.32 10.99
N SER A 315 -22.62 -15.03 12.16
CA SER A 315 -21.34 -15.64 12.55
C SER A 315 -21.48 -17.07 13.07
N ASN A 316 -20.53 -17.95 12.74
CA ASN A 316 -20.36 -19.25 13.36
C ASN A 316 -19.95 -19.12 14.84
N ASN A 317 -18.96 -18.27 15.15
CA ASN A 317 -18.57 -17.96 16.53
C ASN A 317 -19.47 -16.88 17.15
N LYS A 318 -20.42 -17.29 17.98
CA LYS A 318 -21.36 -16.37 18.65
C LYS A 318 -20.73 -15.49 19.73
N ASN A 319 -19.51 -15.79 20.18
CA ASN A 319 -18.75 -14.95 21.11
C ASN A 319 -18.12 -13.77 20.35
N LEU A 320 -18.98 -12.89 19.85
CA LEU A 320 -18.64 -11.74 19.02
C LEU A 320 -19.15 -10.44 19.67
N GLU A 321 -18.27 -9.46 19.78
CA GLU A 321 -18.57 -8.07 20.14
C GLU A 321 -18.42 -7.18 18.91
N VAL A 322 -19.32 -6.21 18.75
CA VAL A 322 -19.25 -5.20 17.69
C VAL A 322 -18.96 -3.84 18.31
N GLU A 323 -17.93 -3.17 17.79
CA GLU A 323 -17.60 -1.78 18.12
C GLU A 323 -17.80 -0.93 16.86
N CYS A 324 -18.33 0.28 16.99
CA CYS A 324 -18.48 1.20 15.85
C CYS A 324 -17.59 2.41 16.06
N VAL A 325 -16.93 2.82 14.97
CA VAL A 325 -16.52 4.22 14.77
C VAL A 325 -17.79 4.99 14.36
N ALA A 326 -17.82 6.32 14.55
CA ALA A 326 -18.93 7.13 14.08
C ALA A 326 -19.17 6.90 12.58
N PHE A 327 -20.43 6.70 12.20
CA PHE A 327 -20.86 6.68 10.80
C PHE A 327 -21.49 8.01 10.45
N THR A 328 -21.17 8.53 9.28
CA THR A 328 -21.78 9.73 8.72
C THR A 328 -22.71 9.34 7.59
N VAL A 329 -23.87 10.00 7.51
CA VAL A 329 -24.75 9.90 6.36
C VAL A 329 -24.09 10.57 5.17
N GLY A 330 -23.94 9.82 4.08
CA GLY A 330 -23.44 10.32 2.81
C GLY A 330 -24.37 9.93 1.66
N THR A 331 -23.93 10.23 0.44
CA THR A 331 -24.71 9.96 -0.78
C THR A 331 -24.00 8.91 -1.62
N ARG A 332 -24.76 7.90 -2.07
CA ARG A 332 -24.34 6.87 -3.04
C ARG A 332 -24.23 7.43 -4.45
N GLU A 333 -23.65 6.65 -5.36
CA GLU A 333 -23.60 7.01 -6.79
C GLU A 333 -25.00 7.22 -7.40
N ASP A 334 -26.00 6.44 -6.98
CA ASP A 334 -27.41 6.57 -7.38
C ASP A 334 -28.18 7.70 -6.69
N LYS A 335 -27.48 8.61 -5.99
CA LYS A 335 -28.02 9.77 -5.27
C LYS A 335 -28.90 9.45 -4.07
N LYS A 336 -28.95 8.19 -3.62
CA LYS A 336 -29.61 7.81 -2.37
C LYS A 336 -28.70 8.04 -1.16
N LEU A 337 -29.29 8.25 0.01
CA LEU A 337 -28.56 8.35 1.27
C LEU A 337 -28.12 6.97 1.77
N ASP A 338 -26.93 6.90 2.36
CA ASP A 338 -26.36 5.69 2.97
C ASP A 338 -25.31 6.07 4.02
N LEU A 339 -24.65 5.08 4.63
CA LEU A 339 -23.68 5.27 5.71
C LEU A 339 -22.25 4.95 5.31
N PHE A 340 -21.34 5.83 5.73
CA PHE A 340 -19.90 5.71 5.58
C PHE A 340 -19.23 5.86 6.94
N GLY A 341 -18.21 5.05 7.23
CA GLY A 341 -17.61 4.99 8.56
C GLY A 341 -16.83 3.68 8.75
N GLY A 342 -16.82 3.16 9.97
CA GLY A 342 -16.14 1.89 10.24
C GLY A 342 -16.65 1.17 11.46
N PHE A 343 -16.41 -0.12 11.51
CA PHE A 343 -16.80 -0.98 12.63
C PHE A 343 -15.78 -2.10 12.83
N ARG A 344 -15.76 -2.65 14.04
CA ARG A 344 -14.86 -3.72 14.45
C ARG A 344 -15.68 -4.94 14.84
N LEU A 345 -15.22 -6.10 14.40
CA LEU A 345 -15.70 -7.39 14.89
C LEU A 345 -14.64 -7.98 15.81
N VAL A 346 -14.95 -8.10 17.10
CA VAL A 346 -14.04 -8.62 18.13
C VAL A 346 -14.55 -9.98 18.59
N TYR A 347 -13.87 -11.03 18.17
CA TYR A 347 -14.16 -12.41 18.52
C TYR A 347 -13.47 -12.79 19.82
N THR A 348 -14.12 -13.62 20.63
CA THR A 348 -13.54 -14.21 21.84
C THR A 348 -13.49 -15.73 21.70
N PHE A 349 -12.31 -16.32 21.95
CA PHE A 349 -12.14 -17.77 22.02
C PHE A 349 -10.99 -18.10 22.98
N ASN A 350 -11.17 -19.09 23.86
CA ASN A 350 -10.18 -19.47 24.88
C ASN A 350 -9.62 -18.27 25.67
N ARG A 351 -10.52 -17.35 26.09
CA ARG A 351 -10.21 -16.10 26.82
C ARG A 351 -9.31 -15.12 26.08
N ARG A 352 -9.11 -15.30 24.77
CA ARG A 352 -8.37 -14.38 23.89
C ARG A 352 -9.36 -13.59 23.04
N LYS A 353 -9.02 -12.33 22.77
CA LYS A 353 -9.80 -11.44 21.90
C LYS A 353 -8.98 -11.04 20.69
N ASP A 354 -9.52 -11.28 19.50
CA ASP A 354 -8.92 -10.82 18.26
C ASP A 354 -10.02 -10.41 17.28
N GLY A 355 -9.68 -9.70 16.22
CA GLY A 355 -10.71 -9.20 15.35
C GLY A 355 -10.23 -8.40 14.16
N VAL A 356 -11.20 -7.86 13.43
CA VAL A 356 -10.98 -7.07 12.23
C VAL A 356 -11.69 -5.72 12.34
N LEU A 357 -11.09 -4.71 11.70
CA LEU A 357 -11.68 -3.40 11.44
C LEU A 357 -12.11 -3.36 9.98
N VAL A 358 -13.37 -3.01 9.73
CA VAL A 358 -13.88 -2.72 8.39
C VAL A 358 -14.07 -1.22 8.29
N VAL A 359 -13.51 -0.61 7.24
CA VAL A 359 -13.65 0.82 6.94
C VAL A 359 -14.35 0.95 5.59
N ILE A 360 -15.37 1.78 5.55
CA ILE A 360 -16.24 2.03 4.41
C ILE A 360 -16.22 3.54 4.15
N ILE A 361 -15.64 3.97 3.04
CA ILE A 361 -15.61 5.37 2.60
C ILE A 361 -16.18 5.45 1.18
N SER A 362 -16.53 6.65 0.73
CA SER A 362 -17.05 6.83 -0.63
C SER A 362 -16.02 6.36 -1.68
N GLY A 363 -16.45 5.44 -2.54
CA GLY A 363 -15.66 4.77 -3.58
C GLY A 363 -14.63 3.74 -3.10
N HIS A 364 -14.55 3.38 -1.81
CA HIS A 364 -13.56 2.40 -1.34
C HIS A 364 -13.93 1.73 -0.01
N SER A 365 -13.62 0.44 0.13
CA SER A 365 -13.70 -0.27 1.41
C SER A 365 -12.42 -1.02 1.71
N SER A 366 -12.07 -1.15 2.98
CA SER A 366 -10.88 -1.88 3.42
C SER A 366 -11.14 -2.69 4.68
N ILE A 367 -10.32 -3.72 4.87
CA ILE A 367 -10.28 -4.53 6.07
C ILE A 367 -8.88 -4.46 6.70
N GLY A 368 -8.84 -4.29 8.01
CA GLY A 368 -7.62 -4.26 8.82
C GLY A 368 -7.70 -5.25 9.97
N LEU A 369 -6.55 -5.66 10.49
CA LEU A 369 -6.48 -6.53 11.67
C LEU A 369 -6.42 -5.66 12.92
N LEU A 370 -7.14 -6.05 13.98
CA LEU A 370 -6.94 -5.44 15.29
C LEU A 370 -5.57 -5.87 15.83
N LYS A 371 -4.93 -5.04 16.66
CA LYS A 371 -3.57 -5.35 17.14
C LYS A 371 -3.53 -6.72 17.83
N ASN A 372 -2.57 -7.53 17.39
CA ASN A 372 -2.35 -8.92 17.76
C ASN A 372 -2.30 -9.08 19.30
N SER A 373 -3.27 -9.78 19.87
CA SER A 373 -3.49 -9.89 21.32
C SER A 373 -2.62 -10.97 22.01
N LEU A 374 -1.53 -11.41 21.39
CA LEU A 374 -0.66 -12.42 21.96
C LEU A 374 -0.01 -11.91 23.26
N SER A 375 -0.11 -12.70 24.32
CA SER A 375 0.58 -12.41 25.58
C SER A 375 2.10 -12.40 25.36
N ILE A 376 2.80 -11.59 26.17
CA ILE A 376 4.26 -11.49 26.12
C ILE A 376 4.93 -12.86 26.28
N GLU A 377 4.42 -13.67 27.22
CA GLU A 377 4.89 -15.03 27.48
C GLU A 377 4.85 -15.92 26.22
N LYS A 378 3.73 -15.94 25.49
CA LYS A 378 3.61 -16.73 24.27
C LYS A 378 4.49 -16.23 23.14
N LYS A 379 4.61 -14.91 23.01
CA LYS A 379 5.56 -14.32 22.05
C LYS A 379 6.98 -14.78 22.35
N ASN A 380 7.35 -14.89 23.63
CA ASN A 380 8.68 -15.37 24.03
C ASN A 380 8.87 -16.85 23.70
N ILE A 381 7.89 -17.73 23.99
CA ILE A 381 7.96 -19.17 23.63
C ILE A 381 8.16 -19.34 22.13
N ILE A 382 7.37 -18.62 21.32
CA ILE A 382 7.50 -18.70 19.86
C ILE A 382 8.86 -18.16 19.41
N LYS A 383 9.31 -17.04 19.99
CA LYS A 383 10.62 -16.45 19.70
C LYS A 383 11.77 -17.42 20.03
N GLU A 384 11.68 -18.14 21.15
CA GLU A 384 12.65 -19.17 21.53
C GLU A 384 12.71 -20.29 20.49
N LYS A 385 11.56 -20.76 19.99
CA LYS A 385 11.49 -21.77 18.92
C LYS A 385 12.12 -21.28 17.61
N PHE A 386 11.84 -20.04 17.21
CA PHE A 386 12.51 -19.46 16.04
C PHE A 386 14.03 -19.31 16.26
N THR A 387 14.46 -18.93 17.47
CA THR A 387 15.88 -18.76 17.81
C THR A 387 16.62 -20.09 17.84
N GLU A 388 15.99 -21.17 18.33
CA GLU A 388 16.50 -22.54 18.29
C GLU A 388 16.84 -22.95 16.85
N VAL A 389 15.87 -22.80 15.94
CA VAL A 389 16.07 -23.08 14.52
C VAL A 389 17.11 -22.15 13.92
N GLN A 390 17.08 -20.85 14.24
CA GLN A 390 18.08 -19.89 13.77
C GLN A 390 19.50 -20.37 14.10
N ASN A 391 19.75 -20.78 15.35
CA ASN A 391 21.04 -21.28 15.82
C ASN A 391 21.51 -22.52 15.05
N THR A 392 20.60 -23.44 14.72
CA THR A 392 20.91 -24.61 13.88
C THR A 392 21.45 -24.19 12.51
N TYR A 393 20.86 -23.16 11.90
CA TYR A 393 21.17 -22.74 10.53
C TYR A 393 22.18 -21.58 10.43
N SER A 394 22.66 -21.01 11.54
CA SER A 394 23.54 -19.83 11.55
C SER A 394 24.85 -20.03 10.79
N ASN A 395 25.43 -21.24 10.81
CA ASN A 395 26.74 -21.54 10.23
C ASN A 395 26.68 -22.56 9.08
N ILE A 396 25.48 -22.93 8.61
CA ILE A 396 25.32 -23.92 7.55
C ILE A 396 25.29 -23.21 6.21
N GLU A 397 26.35 -23.43 5.44
CA GLU A 397 26.53 -22.80 4.14
C GLU A 397 25.99 -23.69 3.01
N SER A 398 24.68 -23.59 2.80
CA SER A 398 23.98 -24.18 1.65
C SER A 398 22.77 -23.34 1.25
N TYR A 399 22.33 -23.48 0.00
CA TYR A 399 21.14 -22.77 -0.51
C TYR A 399 19.89 -23.00 0.36
N THR A 400 19.62 -24.26 0.74
CA THR A 400 18.47 -24.61 1.59
C THR A 400 18.60 -24.01 2.98
N ALA A 401 19.77 -24.09 3.59
CA ALA A 401 20.03 -23.50 4.90
C ALA A 401 19.89 -21.98 4.90
N CYS A 402 20.42 -21.29 3.88
CA CYS A 402 20.26 -19.85 3.73
C CYS A 402 18.79 -19.44 3.57
N THR A 403 18.02 -20.22 2.80
CA THR A 403 16.58 -20.01 2.60
C THR A 403 15.83 -20.12 3.93
N ILE A 404 16.10 -21.17 4.71
CA ILE A 404 15.51 -21.37 6.03
C ILE A 404 15.92 -20.23 6.97
N ARG A 405 17.22 -19.94 7.07
CA ARG A 405 17.76 -18.84 7.89
C ARG A 405 17.07 -17.51 7.58
N GLN A 406 16.92 -17.16 6.30
CA GLN A 406 16.27 -15.91 5.93
C GLN A 406 14.77 -15.91 6.25
N TYR A 407 14.06 -17.02 6.05
CA TYR A 407 12.66 -17.14 6.46
C TYR A 407 12.51 -16.89 7.97
N ILE A 408 13.35 -17.52 8.79
CA ILE A 408 13.36 -17.36 10.25
C ILE A 408 13.63 -15.89 10.63
N ASN A 409 14.62 -15.26 9.99
CA ASN A 409 14.94 -13.84 10.23
C ASN A 409 13.74 -12.91 9.92
N LEU A 410 12.99 -13.19 8.86
CA LEU A 410 11.80 -12.41 8.50
C LEU A 410 10.66 -12.60 9.51
N GLU A 411 10.41 -13.84 9.95
CA GLU A 411 9.36 -14.11 10.94
C GLU A 411 9.70 -13.50 12.31
N LEU A 412 10.97 -13.57 12.75
CA LEU A 412 11.44 -12.89 13.96
C LEU A 412 11.29 -11.36 13.87
N ALA A 413 11.69 -10.76 12.75
CA ALA A 413 11.55 -9.32 12.52
C ALA A 413 10.07 -8.87 12.59
N LYS A 414 9.15 -9.66 12.02
CA LYS A 414 7.69 -9.39 12.12
C LYS A 414 7.20 -9.39 13.57
N MET A 415 7.71 -10.29 14.41
CA MET A 415 7.33 -10.34 15.84
C MET A 415 7.81 -9.11 16.62
N GLU A 416 8.94 -8.55 16.21
CA GLU A 416 9.51 -7.32 16.77
C GLU A 416 8.87 -6.04 16.18
N ASN A 417 7.88 -6.19 15.28
CA ASN A 417 7.28 -5.12 14.49
C ASN A 417 8.30 -4.33 13.65
N LEU A 418 9.43 -4.95 13.30
CA LEU A 418 10.40 -4.37 12.37
C LEU A 418 9.82 -4.41 10.96
N SER A 419 9.93 -3.28 10.26
CA SER A 419 9.28 -3.13 8.98
C SER A 419 10.14 -3.70 7.85
N ALA A 420 9.59 -4.66 7.10
CA ALA A 420 10.17 -5.08 5.83
C ALA A 420 10.42 -3.90 4.88
N LEU A 421 9.61 -2.85 4.99
CA LEU A 421 9.75 -1.63 4.21
C LEU A 421 11.10 -0.94 4.46
N GLU A 422 11.62 -0.92 5.68
CA GLU A 422 12.89 -0.27 6.01
C GLU A 422 14.06 -0.91 5.24
N LYS A 423 14.10 -2.25 5.19
CA LYS A 423 15.12 -2.97 4.42
C LYS A 423 14.98 -2.73 2.93
N ILE A 424 13.75 -2.73 2.41
CA ILE A 424 13.49 -2.41 0.99
C ILE A 424 13.93 -0.97 0.66
N GLN A 425 13.66 -0.02 1.56
CA GLN A 425 14.08 1.37 1.43
C GLN A 425 15.61 1.52 1.45
N GLU A 426 16.29 0.74 2.28
CA GLU A 426 17.75 0.66 2.29
C GLU A 426 18.30 0.10 0.96
N SER A 427 17.71 -0.99 0.45
CA SER A 427 18.05 -1.54 -0.87
C SER A 427 17.89 -0.50 -1.99
N ILE A 428 16.76 0.22 -2.01
CA ILE A 428 16.52 1.27 -3.02
C ILE A 428 17.54 2.40 -2.92
N ARG A 429 17.96 2.76 -1.71
CA ARG A 429 18.94 3.82 -1.48
C ARG A 429 20.35 3.41 -1.91
N ASN A 430 20.75 2.18 -1.60
CA ASN A 430 22.13 1.71 -1.73
C ASN A 430 22.39 1.04 -3.10
N ASN A 431 21.38 0.46 -3.74
CA ASN A 431 21.54 -0.43 -4.88
C ASN A 431 20.85 0.12 -6.14
N ARG A 432 21.60 0.88 -6.95
CA ARG A 432 21.05 1.52 -8.16
C ARG A 432 20.89 0.55 -9.35
N ASP A 433 21.67 -0.53 -9.36
CA ASP A 433 21.82 -1.40 -10.54
C ASP A 433 21.33 -2.84 -10.31
N ASN A 434 21.00 -3.22 -9.06
CA ASN A 434 20.40 -4.51 -8.74
C ASN A 434 19.19 -4.31 -7.80
N ILE A 435 18.12 -5.05 -8.05
CA ILE A 435 16.87 -5.02 -7.26
C ILE A 435 16.57 -6.36 -6.61
N ASN A 436 17.41 -7.38 -6.84
CA ASN A 436 17.08 -8.75 -6.48
C ASN A 436 16.99 -8.96 -4.96
N ASP A 437 17.80 -8.23 -4.19
CA ASP A 437 17.80 -8.26 -2.72
C ASP A 437 16.46 -7.78 -2.13
N ILE A 438 15.75 -6.87 -2.81
CA ILE A 438 14.42 -6.40 -2.42
C ILE A 438 13.45 -7.57 -2.24
N PHE A 439 13.51 -8.58 -3.12
CA PHE A 439 12.61 -9.74 -3.09
C PHE A 439 12.92 -10.70 -1.94
N LEU A 440 14.03 -10.52 -1.21
CA LEU A 440 14.38 -11.31 -0.04
C LEU A 440 13.82 -10.72 1.26
N HIS A 441 13.17 -9.55 1.21
CA HIS A 441 12.63 -8.86 2.39
C HIS A 441 11.15 -9.15 2.67
N GLY A 442 10.56 -10.11 1.96
CA GLY A 442 9.19 -10.58 2.15
C GLY A 442 8.25 -10.18 1.02
N MET A 443 7.00 -10.64 1.12
CA MET A 443 6.00 -10.44 0.08
C MET A 443 5.54 -8.98 0.02
N MET A 444 5.37 -8.45 -1.20
CA MET A 444 4.85 -7.11 -1.48
C MET A 444 3.40 -7.19 -1.97
N VAL A 445 2.50 -7.60 -1.08
CA VAL A 445 1.11 -7.92 -1.45
C VAL A 445 0.23 -6.67 -1.40
N SER A 446 0.28 -5.91 -0.30
CA SER A 446 -0.68 -4.83 -0.07
C SER A 446 -0.40 -3.59 -0.92
N VAL A 447 -1.47 -2.92 -1.34
CA VAL A 447 -1.38 -1.66 -2.08
C VAL A 447 -0.67 -0.56 -1.28
N ASP A 448 -0.85 -0.52 0.04
CA ASP A 448 -0.20 0.47 0.90
C ASP A 448 1.33 0.26 0.96
N GLN A 449 1.80 -1.00 1.00
CA GLN A 449 3.22 -1.31 0.95
C GLN A 449 3.82 -0.90 -0.40
N LYS A 450 3.15 -1.26 -1.52
CA LYS A 450 3.57 -0.86 -2.86
C LYS A 450 3.63 0.66 -3.01
N THR A 451 2.61 1.36 -2.52
CA THR A 451 2.55 2.83 -2.51
C THR A 451 3.70 3.43 -1.70
N SER A 452 4.02 2.86 -0.55
CA SER A 452 5.11 3.33 0.31
C SER A 452 6.47 3.17 -0.35
N ILE A 453 6.67 2.08 -1.10
CA ILE A 453 7.89 1.83 -1.88
C ILE A 453 8.01 2.84 -3.04
N VAL A 454 6.94 3.04 -3.82
CA VAL A 454 6.92 3.98 -4.95
C VAL A 454 7.11 5.42 -4.47
N LYS A 455 6.46 5.81 -3.36
CA LYS A 455 6.67 7.09 -2.67
C LYS A 455 8.15 7.27 -2.31
N TYR A 456 8.74 6.30 -1.64
CA TYR A 456 10.13 6.40 -1.19
C TYR A 456 11.09 6.57 -2.38
N PHE A 457 10.89 5.79 -3.44
CA PHE A 457 11.65 5.92 -4.69
C PHE A 457 11.63 7.36 -5.25
N PHE A 458 10.44 7.98 -5.34
CA PHE A 458 10.35 9.36 -5.84
C PHE A 458 11.04 10.38 -4.95
N ILE A 459 11.00 10.19 -3.63
CA ILE A 459 11.64 11.10 -2.67
C ILE A 459 13.17 10.99 -2.79
N VAL A 460 13.74 9.79 -2.67
CA VAL A 460 15.20 9.63 -2.63
C VAL A 460 15.88 9.89 -3.97
N HIS A 461 15.15 9.76 -5.09
CA HIS A 461 15.65 10.06 -6.43
C HIS A 461 15.15 11.41 -6.99
N ALA A 462 14.62 12.31 -6.15
CA ALA A 462 14.22 13.65 -6.59
C ALA A 462 15.42 14.48 -7.13
N ASN A 463 16.61 14.28 -6.53
CA ASN A 463 17.86 14.93 -6.92
C ASN A 463 18.50 14.35 -8.18
N ASN A 464 18.34 13.04 -8.42
CA ASN A 464 19.05 12.31 -9.47
C ASN A 464 18.12 11.34 -10.16
N ASN A 465 17.53 11.79 -11.28
CA ASN A 465 16.70 10.94 -12.11
C ASN A 465 17.52 9.78 -12.68
N LEU A 466 16.94 8.59 -12.61
CA LEU A 466 17.54 7.38 -13.17
C LEU A 466 17.19 7.27 -14.67
N PRO A 467 18.03 6.58 -15.46
CA PRO A 467 17.67 6.23 -16.84
C PRO A 467 16.37 5.43 -16.90
N LYS A 468 15.57 5.59 -17.97
CA LYS A 468 14.30 4.85 -18.15
C LYS A 468 14.46 3.32 -18.08
N ASN A 469 15.59 2.79 -18.54
CA ASN A 469 15.90 1.36 -18.52
C ASN A 469 16.45 0.86 -17.18
N ASN A 470 16.61 1.73 -16.17
CA ASN A 470 17.13 1.36 -14.87
C ASN A 470 16.20 0.32 -14.18
N PRO A 471 16.76 -0.70 -13.51
CA PRO A 471 15.99 -1.73 -12.81
C PRO A 471 14.97 -1.20 -11.78
N LEU A 472 15.30 -0.15 -11.03
CA LEU A 472 14.39 0.47 -10.05
C LEU A 472 13.20 1.17 -10.72
N VAL A 473 13.43 1.80 -11.89
CA VAL A 473 12.35 2.40 -12.69
C VAL A 473 11.40 1.31 -13.19
N ARG A 474 11.94 0.20 -13.70
CA ARG A 474 11.14 -0.96 -14.11
C ARG A 474 10.39 -1.59 -12.93
N PHE A 475 11.05 -1.72 -11.79
CA PHE A 475 10.46 -2.26 -10.57
C PHE A 475 9.26 -1.43 -10.10
N THR A 476 9.41 -0.11 -9.99
CA THR A 476 8.28 0.77 -9.63
C THR A 476 7.20 0.79 -10.70
N ASN A 477 7.54 0.69 -11.98
CA ASN A 477 6.55 0.54 -13.05
C ASN A 477 5.74 -0.75 -12.89
N ASN A 478 6.38 -1.86 -12.50
CA ASN A 478 5.68 -3.12 -12.22
C ASN A 478 4.79 -3.01 -10.97
N LEU A 479 5.23 -2.32 -9.92
CA LEU A 479 4.38 -2.09 -8.73
C LEU A 479 3.13 -1.29 -9.09
N ILE A 480 3.29 -0.20 -9.84
CA ILE A 480 2.20 0.64 -10.34
C ILE A 480 1.27 -0.18 -11.23
N GLY A 481 1.82 -0.92 -12.21
CA GLY A 481 1.05 -1.75 -13.13
C GLY A 481 0.33 -2.94 -12.49
N SER A 482 0.82 -3.43 -11.34
CA SER A 482 0.19 -4.50 -10.55
C SER A 482 -0.89 -4.00 -9.59
N THR A 483 -1.20 -2.70 -9.60
CA THR A 483 -2.14 -2.06 -8.68
C THR A 483 -3.42 -1.66 -9.44
N PRO A 484 -4.63 -1.83 -8.87
CA PRO A 484 -5.87 -1.43 -9.52
C PRO A 484 -6.03 0.10 -9.54
N LEU A 485 -5.46 0.75 -10.56
CA LEU A 485 -5.49 2.21 -10.70
C LEU A 485 -6.83 2.76 -11.21
N ASP A 486 -7.77 1.90 -11.57
CA ASP A 486 -9.16 2.29 -11.88
C ASP A 486 -9.89 2.80 -10.63
N ASP A 487 -9.53 2.28 -9.44
CA ASP A 487 -9.96 2.81 -8.14
C ASP A 487 -9.30 4.17 -7.86
N LEU A 488 -10.14 5.21 -7.71
CA LEU A 488 -9.70 6.60 -7.56
C LEU A 488 -8.85 6.81 -6.30
N ALA A 489 -9.21 6.19 -5.18
CA ALA A 489 -8.50 6.35 -3.91
C ALA A 489 -7.08 5.75 -4.00
N THR A 490 -6.97 4.57 -4.59
CA THR A 490 -5.75 3.83 -4.88
C THR A 490 -4.86 4.62 -5.83
N ARG A 491 -5.42 5.08 -6.96
CA ARG A 491 -4.71 5.89 -7.95
C ARG A 491 -4.12 7.15 -7.33
N LYS A 492 -4.93 7.88 -6.56
CA LYS A 492 -4.48 9.10 -5.85
C LYS A 492 -3.34 8.81 -4.88
N LYS A 493 -3.42 7.74 -4.09
CA LYS A 493 -2.37 7.33 -3.15
C LYS A 493 -1.08 6.94 -3.88
N MET A 494 -1.18 6.05 -4.85
CA MET A 494 -0.04 5.49 -5.59
C MET A 494 0.76 6.56 -6.33
N LEU A 495 0.07 7.52 -6.95
CA LEU A 495 0.67 8.48 -7.89
C LEU A 495 0.91 9.87 -7.28
N LEU A 496 0.60 10.06 -5.99
CA LEU A 496 0.71 11.35 -5.30
C LEU A 496 2.10 11.99 -5.44
N TYR A 497 3.15 11.19 -5.32
CA TYR A 497 4.54 11.65 -5.28
C TYR A 497 5.19 11.75 -6.67
N CYS A 498 4.49 11.38 -7.75
CA CYS A 498 5.02 11.50 -9.10
C CYS A 498 5.36 12.96 -9.45
N VAL A 499 4.67 13.94 -8.85
CA VAL A 499 4.93 15.38 -9.04
C VAL A 499 6.39 15.78 -8.78
N LEU A 500 7.09 15.03 -7.91
CA LEU A 500 8.50 15.27 -7.58
C LEU A 500 9.47 14.90 -8.71
N ASN A 501 9.02 14.18 -9.73
CA ASN A 501 9.87 13.70 -10.82
C ASN A 501 9.41 14.22 -12.19
N LYS A 502 10.29 14.91 -12.90
CA LYS A 502 10.03 15.44 -14.26
C LYS A 502 9.94 14.33 -15.32
N GLU A 503 10.64 13.21 -15.14
CA GLU A 503 10.67 12.08 -16.08
C GLU A 503 9.51 11.10 -15.87
N ARG A 504 8.57 11.39 -14.95
CA ARG A 504 7.44 10.50 -14.61
C ARG A 504 6.68 9.98 -15.84
N LYS A 505 6.45 10.84 -16.84
CA LYS A 505 5.76 10.48 -18.09
C LYS A 505 6.58 9.48 -18.93
N ASN A 506 7.91 9.65 -18.93
CA ASN A 506 8.82 8.78 -19.65
C ASN A 506 8.98 7.41 -18.96
N TYR A 507 8.96 7.38 -17.63
CA TYR A 507 9.05 6.16 -16.83
C TYR A 507 7.80 5.28 -16.96
N TYR A 508 6.61 5.90 -16.94
CA TYR A 508 5.34 5.18 -16.81
C TYR A 508 4.38 5.52 -17.97
N PRO A 509 4.69 5.12 -19.22
CA PRO A 509 3.82 5.42 -20.35
C PRO A 509 2.44 4.75 -20.25
N GLY A 510 2.32 3.63 -19.52
CA GLY A 510 1.07 2.88 -19.39
C GLY A 510 -0.05 3.54 -18.58
N ILE A 511 0.21 4.70 -17.95
CA ILE A 511 -0.77 5.45 -17.15
C ILE A 511 -1.06 6.84 -17.73
N GLU A 512 -0.94 6.99 -19.05
CA GLU A 512 -1.07 8.27 -19.75
C GLU A 512 -2.36 9.02 -19.43
N SER A 513 -3.48 8.30 -19.37
CA SER A 513 -4.81 8.84 -19.04
C SER A 513 -4.90 9.46 -17.65
N CYS A 514 -3.99 9.12 -16.74
CA CYS A 514 -4.02 9.60 -15.36
C CYS A 514 -3.24 10.92 -15.18
N TRP A 515 -2.43 11.33 -16.16
CA TRP A 515 -1.47 12.42 -15.95
C TRP A 515 -2.12 13.76 -15.65
N GLU A 516 -3.21 14.11 -16.30
CA GLU A 516 -3.90 15.39 -16.08
C GLU A 516 -4.36 15.54 -14.61
N GLU A 517 -4.96 14.47 -14.06
CA GLU A 517 -5.39 14.41 -12.66
C GLU A 517 -4.20 14.54 -11.70
N ILE A 518 -3.07 13.90 -12.02
CA ILE A 518 -1.87 13.86 -11.18
C ILE A 518 -1.13 15.19 -11.21
N THR A 519 -1.00 15.82 -12.38
CA THR A 519 -0.25 17.07 -12.54
C THR A 519 -0.92 18.26 -11.87
N LYS A 520 -2.24 18.21 -11.67
CA LYS A 520 -2.95 19.24 -10.93
C LYS A 520 -2.65 19.16 -9.43
N ILE A 521 -1.84 20.10 -8.94
CA ILE A 521 -1.55 20.25 -7.51
C ILE A 521 -2.69 21.01 -6.82
N THR A 522 -3.32 20.37 -5.84
CA THR A 522 -4.35 20.98 -4.98
C THR A 522 -3.74 21.34 -3.63
N LYS A 523 -4.38 22.25 -2.88
CA LYS A 523 -3.95 22.62 -1.52
C LYS A 523 -3.82 21.40 -0.60
N SER A 524 -4.77 20.46 -0.70
CA SER A 524 -4.73 19.21 0.08
C SER A 524 -3.54 18.32 -0.32
N LYS A 525 -3.32 18.08 -1.62
CA LYS A 525 -2.17 17.27 -2.09
C LYS A 525 -0.85 17.89 -1.66
N PHE A 526 -0.70 19.21 -1.84
CA PHE A 526 0.50 19.94 -1.42
C PHE A 526 0.75 19.74 0.07
N TYR A 527 -0.25 20.01 0.90
CA TYR A 527 -0.14 19.85 2.35
C TYR A 527 0.23 18.43 2.78
N THR A 528 -0.39 17.41 2.16
CA THR A 528 -0.05 16.01 2.43
C THR A 528 1.42 15.71 2.10
N ILE A 529 1.94 16.20 0.97
CA ILE A 529 3.33 15.97 0.57
C ILE A 529 4.29 16.76 1.47
N THR A 530 4.05 18.04 1.73
CA THR A 530 4.93 18.88 2.56
C THR A 530 5.01 18.37 3.99
N ARG A 531 3.88 18.03 4.61
CA ARG A 531 3.85 17.49 5.97
C ARG A 531 4.63 16.18 6.06
N GLN A 532 4.50 15.32 5.05
CA GLN A 532 5.23 14.05 4.99
C GLN A 532 6.74 14.27 4.90
N ILE A 533 7.19 15.20 4.07
CA ILE A 533 8.62 15.44 3.81
C ILE A 533 9.29 16.28 4.91
N LEU A 534 8.57 17.24 5.51
CA LEU A 534 9.10 18.18 6.51
C LEU A 534 8.86 17.74 7.97
N VAL A 535 7.81 16.97 8.24
CA VAL A 535 7.40 16.68 9.62
C VAL A 535 7.53 15.21 9.97
N GLU A 536 6.93 14.34 9.16
CA GLU A 536 6.73 12.92 9.50
C GLU A 536 7.93 12.03 9.18
N LEU A 537 8.71 12.38 8.15
CA LEU A 537 9.85 11.58 7.70
C LEU A 537 11.17 12.33 7.93
N SER A 538 12.20 11.58 8.32
CA SER A 538 13.54 12.10 8.60
C SER A 538 14.44 11.87 7.39
N TYR A 539 14.24 12.66 6.33
CA TYR A 539 15.13 12.63 5.16
C TYR A 539 16.32 13.58 5.34
N PRO A 540 17.48 13.28 4.71
CA PRO A 540 18.60 14.22 4.61
C PRO A 540 18.15 15.59 4.08
N LEU A 541 18.78 16.66 4.58
CA LEU A 541 18.42 18.05 4.25
C LEU A 541 18.41 18.31 2.73
N ASP A 542 19.40 17.79 2.01
CA ASP A 542 19.54 17.93 0.56
C ASP A 542 18.39 17.26 -0.23
N VAL A 543 17.93 16.09 0.23
CA VAL A 543 16.77 15.39 -0.36
C VAL A 543 15.49 16.17 -0.09
N THR A 544 15.32 16.65 1.14
CA THR A 544 14.15 17.42 1.58
C THR A 544 14.02 18.73 0.79
N LEU A 545 15.12 19.50 0.68
CA LEU A 545 15.16 20.76 -0.06
C LEU A 545 14.83 20.55 -1.54
N GLU A 546 15.37 19.52 -2.18
CA GLU A 546 15.07 19.27 -3.59
C GLU A 546 13.62 18.84 -3.80
N CYS A 547 13.09 17.95 -2.96
CA CYS A 547 11.68 17.57 -3.05
C CYS A 547 10.77 18.79 -2.89
N PHE A 548 11.10 19.66 -1.91
CA PHE A 548 10.38 20.90 -1.70
C PHE A 548 10.47 21.81 -2.93
N LYS A 549 11.66 21.99 -3.52
CA LYS A 549 11.86 22.76 -4.75
C LYS A 549 11.02 22.24 -5.91
N LYS A 550 11.03 20.92 -6.16
CA LYS A 550 10.22 20.29 -7.21
C LYS A 550 8.72 20.53 -6.97
N LEU A 551 8.29 20.48 -5.72
CA LEU A 551 6.90 20.72 -5.35
C LEU A 551 6.50 22.20 -5.54
N ILE A 552 7.35 23.15 -5.16
CA ILE A 552 7.07 24.58 -5.40
C ILE A 552 7.06 24.91 -6.88
N ILE A 553 7.94 24.32 -7.70
CA ILE A 553 7.89 24.44 -9.17
C ILE A 553 6.51 23.99 -9.69
N ALA A 554 5.98 22.87 -9.19
CA ALA A 554 4.64 22.41 -9.58
C ALA A 554 3.50 23.32 -9.10
N VAL A 555 3.71 24.10 -8.03
CA VAL A 555 2.75 25.08 -7.50
C VAL A 555 2.81 26.41 -8.24
N ALA A 556 3.98 26.83 -8.72
CA ALA A 556 4.17 28.13 -9.37
C ALA A 556 3.21 28.36 -10.55
N ASP A 557 2.92 27.30 -11.31
CA ASP A 557 2.00 27.31 -12.46
C ASP A 557 0.51 27.11 -12.09
N SER A 558 0.19 26.98 -10.80
CA SER A 558 -1.17 26.70 -10.32
C SER A 558 -1.92 27.96 -9.92
N ASP A 559 -3.21 28.05 -10.29
CA ASP A 559 -4.12 29.10 -9.79
C ASP A 559 -4.25 29.11 -8.26
N LYS A 560 -3.88 28.01 -7.61
CA LYS A 560 -3.90 27.83 -6.15
C LYS A 560 -2.60 28.26 -5.46
N LYS A 561 -1.59 28.79 -6.18
CA LYS A 561 -0.30 29.16 -5.60
C LYS A 561 -0.41 30.11 -4.40
N TYR A 562 -1.29 31.11 -4.50
CA TYR A 562 -1.51 32.10 -3.46
C TYR A 562 -2.04 31.46 -2.17
N ASP A 563 -3.09 30.65 -2.28
CA ASP A 563 -3.72 29.94 -1.17
C ASP A 563 -2.79 28.91 -0.50
N ILE A 564 -1.83 28.38 -1.27
CA ILE A 564 -0.87 27.38 -0.84
C ILE A 564 0.30 28.05 -0.09
N ILE A 565 0.92 29.07 -0.69
CA ILE A 565 2.12 29.73 -0.13
C ILE A 565 1.77 30.59 1.09
N LEU A 566 0.60 31.27 1.10
CA LEU A 566 0.11 32.01 2.27
C LEU A 566 -0.57 31.11 3.31
N GLY A 567 -0.64 29.79 3.08
CA GLY A 567 -1.24 28.87 4.02
C GLY A 567 -0.42 28.77 5.31
N SER A 568 -1.03 29.07 6.46
CA SER A 568 -0.36 29.10 7.76
C SER A 568 0.40 27.82 8.13
N LEU A 569 -0.06 26.66 7.66
CA LEU A 569 0.59 25.38 7.92
C LEU A 569 1.94 25.23 7.21
N LEU A 570 2.18 25.92 6.09
CA LEU A 570 3.43 25.79 5.33
C LEU A 570 4.63 26.30 6.15
N ILE A 571 4.54 27.53 6.67
CA ILE A 571 5.62 28.09 7.49
C ILE A 571 5.81 27.29 8.79
N VAL A 572 4.72 26.80 9.39
CA VAL A 572 4.80 25.95 10.58
C VAL A 572 5.60 24.68 10.30
N ASP A 573 5.35 24.02 9.17
CA ASP A 573 6.04 22.78 8.81
C ASP A 573 7.52 23.04 8.43
N ILE A 574 7.81 24.14 7.70
CA ILE A 574 9.19 24.56 7.41
C ILE A 574 9.96 24.81 8.71
N VAL A 575 9.40 25.60 9.63
CA VAL A 575 10.04 25.92 10.92
C VAL A 575 10.26 24.67 11.76
N ARG A 576 9.26 23.78 11.84
CA ARG A 576 9.40 22.50 12.56
C ARG A 576 10.56 21.68 12.03
N PHE A 577 10.77 21.68 10.72
CA PHE A 577 11.92 21.02 10.12
C PHE A 577 13.22 21.77 10.47
N SER A 578 13.28 23.08 10.28
CA SER A 578 14.47 23.89 10.56
C SER A 578 14.95 23.80 12.01
N ILE A 579 14.03 23.72 13.00
CA ILE A 579 14.38 23.53 14.42
C ILE A 579 15.13 22.22 14.67
N LYS A 580 14.87 21.17 13.88
CA LYS A 580 15.55 19.87 14.01
C LYS A 580 16.96 19.86 13.41
N THR A 581 17.35 20.91 12.69
CA THR A 581 18.67 21.00 12.05
C THR A 581 19.69 21.71 12.94
N ASN A 582 20.97 21.54 12.63
CA ASN A 582 22.07 22.20 13.35
C ASN A 582 22.03 23.73 13.22
N ASP A 583 21.48 24.25 12.12
CA ASP A 583 21.36 25.68 11.86
C ASP A 583 19.96 26.01 11.36
N LEU A 584 19.10 26.39 12.31
CA LEU A 584 17.73 26.81 12.04
C LEU A 584 17.65 27.97 11.06
N ALA A 585 18.50 28.98 11.23
CA ALA A 585 18.39 30.22 10.45
C ALA A 585 18.77 29.95 8.99
N LYS A 586 19.90 29.27 8.78
CA LYS A 586 20.33 28.87 7.43
C LYS A 586 19.29 27.99 6.75
N THR A 587 18.80 26.95 7.43
CA THR A 587 17.81 26.02 6.85
C THR A 587 16.51 26.74 6.49
N LEU A 588 16.00 27.60 7.39
CA LEU A 588 14.80 28.39 7.12
C LEU A 588 14.98 29.29 5.88
N LEU A 589 16.14 29.93 5.75
CA LEU A 589 16.46 30.77 4.59
C LEU A 589 16.58 29.96 3.29
N GLU A 590 17.09 28.73 3.31
CA GLU A 590 17.14 27.87 2.13
C GLU A 590 15.74 27.56 1.59
N PHE A 591 14.77 27.26 2.46
CA PHE A 591 13.36 27.08 2.05
C PHE A 591 12.72 28.35 1.51
N ILE A 592 12.97 29.48 2.17
CA ILE A 592 12.50 30.81 1.73
C ILE A 592 13.04 31.13 0.34
N ASN A 593 14.34 30.92 0.12
CA ASN A 593 15.00 31.19 -1.17
C ASN A 593 14.41 30.32 -2.28
N ILE A 594 14.08 29.05 -2.00
CA ILE A 594 13.39 28.20 -2.97
C ILE A 594 12.06 28.83 -3.39
N ILE A 595 11.24 29.31 -2.45
CA ILE A 595 9.96 29.95 -2.77
C ILE A 595 10.17 31.23 -3.57
N ASP A 596 11.09 32.09 -3.12
CA ASP A 596 11.39 33.36 -3.76
C ASP A 596 11.81 33.15 -5.23
N GLU A 597 12.80 32.30 -5.47
CA GLU A 597 13.36 32.03 -6.80
C GLU A 597 12.38 31.34 -7.74
N THR A 598 11.55 30.42 -7.24
CA THR A 598 10.74 29.55 -8.09
C THR A 598 9.30 30.02 -8.26
N ALA A 599 8.71 30.70 -7.28
CA ALA A 599 7.29 31.08 -7.32
C ALA A 599 7.05 32.59 -7.32
N ILE A 600 7.96 33.40 -6.79
CA ILE A 600 7.71 34.83 -6.53
C ILE A 600 8.42 35.74 -7.53
N ARG A 601 9.73 35.58 -7.73
CA ARG A 601 10.47 36.37 -8.72
C ARG A 601 9.95 36.19 -10.16
N PRO A 602 9.54 34.99 -10.62
CA PRO A 602 8.95 34.84 -11.95
C PRO A 602 7.66 35.65 -12.17
N ASP A 603 6.92 35.95 -11.10
CA ASP A 603 5.74 36.83 -11.14
C ASP A 603 6.09 38.33 -11.12
N GLY A 604 7.39 38.69 -11.08
CA GLY A 604 7.84 40.07 -10.84
C GLY A 604 7.43 40.61 -9.46
N SER A 605 7.14 39.71 -8.51
CA SER A 605 6.67 40.03 -7.16
C SER A 605 7.83 40.04 -6.15
N ASN A 606 7.56 40.48 -4.92
CA ASN A 606 8.51 40.50 -3.81
C ASN A 606 7.98 39.64 -2.65
N MET A 607 8.89 39.10 -1.84
CA MET A 607 8.58 38.28 -0.67
C MET A 607 7.94 39.04 0.51
N PHE A 608 7.86 40.38 0.47
CA PHE A 608 7.33 41.22 1.55
C PHE A 608 5.99 40.71 2.11
N CYS A 609 5.01 40.46 1.24
CA CYS A 609 3.68 40.00 1.65
C CYS A 609 3.70 38.61 2.32
N ILE A 610 4.62 37.74 1.89
CA ILE A 610 4.81 36.41 2.46
C ILE A 610 5.49 36.50 3.81
N TYR A 611 6.56 37.30 3.95
CA TYR A 611 7.19 37.54 5.25
C TYR A 611 6.20 38.10 6.25
N LEU A 612 5.40 39.09 5.86
CA LEU A 612 4.38 39.68 6.72
C LEU A 612 3.38 38.63 7.22
N ARG A 613 2.84 37.82 6.30
CA ARG A 613 1.91 36.74 6.63
C ARG A 613 2.54 35.68 7.53
N TRP A 614 3.78 35.27 7.24
CA TRP A 614 4.47 34.23 7.99
C TRP A 614 4.86 34.68 9.39
N ILE A 615 5.29 35.93 9.57
CA ILE A 615 5.51 36.51 10.90
C ILE A 615 4.21 36.48 11.69
N TYR A 616 3.09 36.88 11.08
CA TYR A 616 1.76 36.80 11.68
C TYR A 616 1.37 35.38 12.11
N ASP A 617 1.55 34.40 11.24
CA ASP A 617 1.25 33.00 11.57
C ASP A 617 2.14 32.47 12.71
N ILE A 618 3.42 32.88 12.78
CA ILE A 618 4.32 32.48 13.88
C ILE A 618 3.95 33.16 15.20
N VAL A 619 3.65 34.45 15.21
CA VAL A 619 3.19 35.20 16.41
C VAL A 619 1.99 34.49 17.02
N ASN A 620 0.99 34.16 16.20
CA ASN A 620 -0.27 33.56 16.62
C ASN A 620 -0.23 32.03 16.76
N SER A 621 0.88 31.37 16.41
CA SER A 621 0.98 29.91 16.52
C SER A 621 1.03 29.42 17.97
N GLY A 622 0.30 28.35 18.28
CA GLY A 622 0.44 27.62 19.55
C GLY A 622 1.55 26.56 19.55
N TYR A 623 2.34 26.46 18.47
CA TYR A 623 3.23 25.32 18.22
C TYR A 623 4.67 25.52 18.70
N PHE A 624 5.07 26.75 19.01
CA PHE A 624 6.47 27.09 19.31
C PHE A 624 6.57 27.83 20.65
N SER A 625 7.65 27.56 21.39
CA SER A 625 7.99 28.32 22.60
C SER A 625 8.31 29.78 22.26
N SER A 626 8.18 30.66 23.25
CA SER A 626 8.47 32.10 23.09
C SER A 626 9.88 32.35 22.54
N ASP A 627 10.89 31.63 23.04
CA ASP A 627 12.28 31.78 22.59
C ASP A 627 12.47 31.37 21.12
N ASN A 628 11.85 30.26 20.71
CA ASN A 628 11.89 29.84 19.32
C ASN A 628 11.18 30.87 18.43
N LYS A 629 10.01 31.38 18.84
CA LYS A 629 9.29 32.44 18.12
C LYS A 629 10.17 33.67 17.91
N LYS A 630 10.83 34.18 18.96
CA LYS A 630 11.75 35.33 18.86
C LYS A 630 12.87 35.08 17.85
N LYS A 631 13.51 33.91 17.91
CA LYS A 631 14.58 33.54 16.97
C LYS A 631 14.10 33.49 15.52
N ILE A 632 12.95 32.86 15.26
CA ILE A 632 12.35 32.73 13.93
C ILE A 632 11.93 34.10 13.39
N ILE A 633 11.20 34.87 14.20
CA ILE A 633 10.72 36.21 13.84
C ILE A 633 11.91 37.10 13.51
N LYS A 634 13.00 37.04 14.29
CA LYS A 634 14.22 37.78 13.98
C LYS A 634 14.76 37.44 12.59
N VAL A 635 14.90 36.16 12.23
CA VAL A 635 15.35 35.74 10.89
C VAL A 635 14.43 36.28 9.78
N LEU A 636 13.11 36.21 9.97
CA LEU A 636 12.15 36.73 8.98
C LEU A 636 12.17 38.27 8.88
N MET A 637 12.24 38.95 10.02
CA MET A 637 12.38 40.40 10.11
C MET A 637 13.67 40.87 9.48
N ASP A 638 14.77 40.13 9.56
CA ASP A 638 16.04 40.49 8.94
C ASP A 638 15.94 40.53 7.41
N GLN A 639 15.10 39.66 6.81
CA GLN A 639 14.89 39.59 5.36
C GLN A 639 13.80 40.52 4.81
N ILE A 640 12.94 41.08 5.65
CA ILE A 640 11.80 41.88 5.16
C ILE A 640 12.28 43.22 4.58
N ASP A 641 11.88 43.50 3.34
CA ASP A 641 12.17 44.77 2.67
C ASP A 641 11.13 45.83 3.05
N VAL A 642 11.42 46.62 4.09
CA VAL A 642 10.52 47.69 4.56
C VAL A 642 10.41 48.87 3.59
N ASN A 643 11.19 48.89 2.50
CA ASN A 643 11.06 49.89 1.43
C ASN A 643 10.13 49.42 0.29
N TYR A 644 9.50 48.27 0.45
CA TYR A 644 8.58 47.72 -0.55
C TYR A 644 7.42 48.68 -0.85
N ASN A 645 7.09 48.78 -2.15
CA ASN A 645 5.99 49.59 -2.65
C ASN A 645 4.87 48.69 -3.16
N PHE A 646 3.69 48.81 -2.56
CA PHE A 646 2.53 48.03 -2.95
C PHE A 646 2.03 48.39 -4.35
N ASN A 647 1.70 47.37 -5.12
CA ASN A 647 1.07 47.46 -6.43
C ASN A 647 -0.33 46.83 -6.37
N ARG A 648 -1.35 47.65 -6.63
CA ARG A 648 -2.75 47.21 -6.64
C ARG A 648 -3.03 46.04 -7.61
N ASN A 649 -2.32 45.98 -8.73
CA ASN A 649 -2.51 44.93 -9.73
C ASN A 649 -1.78 43.63 -9.34
N ASN A 650 -0.97 43.66 -8.28
CA ASN A 650 -0.33 42.48 -7.72
C ASN A 650 -1.32 41.74 -6.80
N LYS A 651 -1.56 40.47 -7.11
CA LYS A 651 -2.49 39.63 -6.35
C LYS A 651 -2.02 39.32 -4.93
N TRP A 652 -0.71 39.25 -4.67
CA TRP A 652 -0.15 39.08 -3.32
C TRP A 652 -0.49 40.28 -2.43
N ASP A 653 -0.30 41.49 -2.98
CA ASP A 653 -0.56 42.75 -2.28
C ASP A 653 -2.03 42.95 -1.98
N TYR A 654 -2.89 42.58 -2.95
CA TYR A 654 -4.32 42.59 -2.73
C TYR A 654 -4.73 41.66 -1.58
N LEU A 655 -4.25 40.41 -1.58
CA LEU A 655 -4.60 39.43 -0.54
C LEU A 655 -4.14 39.87 0.85
N ILE A 656 -2.89 40.34 0.99
CA ILE A 656 -2.39 40.78 2.30
C ILE A 656 -3.12 42.04 2.79
N SER A 657 -3.55 42.93 1.87
CA SER A 657 -4.29 44.13 2.24
C SER A 657 -5.61 43.79 2.96
N LEU A 658 -6.24 42.66 2.62
CA LEU A 658 -7.47 42.20 3.27
C LEU A 658 -7.26 41.81 4.74
N GLU A 659 -6.07 41.35 5.10
CA GLU A 659 -5.71 40.87 6.43
C GLU A 659 -4.93 41.91 7.25
N SER A 660 -4.44 42.97 6.61
CA SER A 660 -3.57 44.00 7.18
C SER A 660 -4.07 44.63 8.50
N THR A 661 -5.38 44.72 8.70
CA THR A 661 -5.97 45.25 9.95
C THR A 661 -5.76 44.32 11.14
N ASP A 662 -5.91 43.01 10.93
CA ASP A 662 -5.72 42.02 11.99
C ASP A 662 -4.23 41.83 12.27
N VAL A 663 -3.41 41.82 11.21
CA VAL A 663 -1.94 41.83 11.32
C VAL A 663 -1.45 43.02 12.15
N PHE A 664 -1.96 44.23 11.88
CA PHE A 664 -1.59 45.43 12.63
C PHE A 664 -1.92 45.32 14.12
N LYS A 665 -3.12 44.83 14.46
CA LYS A 665 -3.56 44.67 15.85
C LYS A 665 -2.70 43.64 16.58
N ASP A 666 -2.47 42.48 15.97
CA ASP A 666 -1.72 41.41 16.60
C ASP A 666 -0.24 41.77 16.78
N PHE A 667 0.35 42.47 15.81
CA PHE A 667 1.74 42.94 15.92
C PHE A 667 1.90 43.97 17.04
N LYS A 668 0.92 44.89 17.16
CA LYS A 668 0.92 45.86 18.25
C LYS A 668 0.79 45.18 19.62
N SER A 669 -0.07 44.16 19.74
CA SER A 669 -0.27 43.41 20.98
C SER A 669 0.93 42.52 21.35
N ASN A 670 1.74 42.13 20.37
CA ASN A 670 2.88 41.22 20.54
C ASN A 670 4.24 41.91 20.27
N LYS A 671 4.35 43.21 20.56
CA LYS A 671 5.55 44.02 20.31
C LYS A 671 6.84 43.36 20.81
N ASP A 672 6.81 42.74 21.99
CA ASP A 672 7.98 42.11 22.65
C ASP A 672 8.56 40.90 21.89
N LEU A 673 7.81 40.33 20.94
CA LEU A 673 8.29 39.27 20.04
C LEU A 673 8.93 39.82 18.76
N LEU A 674 8.55 41.04 18.35
CA LEU A 674 8.88 41.65 17.07
C LEU A 674 9.99 42.71 17.17
N CYS A 675 10.17 43.27 18.37
CA CYS A 675 11.06 44.40 18.63
C CYS A 675 11.92 44.11 19.85
N ASP A 676 13.24 44.17 19.68
CA ASP A 676 14.19 44.18 20.79
C ASP A 676 14.44 45.63 21.20
N GLU A 677 13.88 46.06 22.34
CA GLU A 677 14.03 47.44 22.81
C GLU A 677 15.48 47.81 23.15
N GLY A 678 16.36 46.82 23.34
CA GLY A 678 17.79 47.02 23.53
C GLY A 678 18.56 47.33 22.24
N SER A 679 17.94 47.19 21.06
CA SER A 679 18.55 47.43 19.76
C SER A 679 17.86 48.58 19.02
N PRO A 680 18.52 49.74 18.84
CA PRO A 680 17.96 50.87 18.09
C PRO A 680 17.53 50.51 16.67
N GLU A 681 18.31 49.65 16.00
CA GLU A 681 18.01 49.15 14.66
C GLU A 681 16.72 48.30 14.64
N SER A 682 16.50 47.46 15.65
CA SER A 682 15.27 46.66 15.77
C SER A 682 14.04 47.55 15.97
N VAL A 683 14.16 48.58 16.82
CA VAL A 683 13.08 49.55 17.07
C VAL A 683 12.72 50.32 15.80
N GLU A 684 13.71 50.77 15.04
CA GLU A 684 13.50 51.48 13.77
C GLU A 684 12.82 50.57 12.74
N LYS A 685 13.32 49.34 12.58
CA LYS A 685 12.76 48.37 11.63
C LYS A 685 11.31 48.03 11.95
N TYR A 686 10.97 47.84 13.24
CA TYR A 686 9.59 47.63 13.69
C TYR A 686 8.69 48.82 13.35
N LYS A 687 9.13 50.06 13.61
CA LYS A 687 8.36 51.27 13.27
C LYS A 687 8.11 51.37 11.76
N ASN A 688 9.13 51.12 10.95
CA ASN A 688 9.01 51.15 9.49
C ASN A 688 8.04 50.07 8.98
N LEU A 689 8.10 48.87 9.55
CA LEU A 689 7.14 47.80 9.23
C LEU A 689 5.70 48.19 9.59
N MET A 690 5.47 48.75 10.78
CA MET A 690 4.13 49.19 11.21
C MET A 690 3.57 50.29 10.29
N ASN A 691 4.41 51.23 9.85
CA ASN A 691 4.02 52.25 8.87
C ASN A 691 3.64 51.62 7.53
N LYS A 692 4.39 50.62 7.05
CA LYS A 692 4.05 49.88 5.83
C LYS A 692 2.74 49.10 5.93
N ILE A 693 2.43 48.52 7.08
CA ILE A 693 1.14 47.87 7.29
C ILE A 693 0.00 48.91 7.24
N CYS A 694 0.19 50.12 7.78
CA CYS A 694 -0.76 51.22 7.62
C CYS A 694 -0.98 51.60 6.15
N GLU A 695 0.08 51.66 5.34
CA GLU A 695 -0.04 51.90 3.88
C GLU A 695 -0.92 50.83 3.20
N ALA A 696 -0.76 49.55 3.57
CA ALA A 696 -1.59 48.46 3.05
C ALA A 696 -3.07 48.59 3.46
N ILE A 697 -3.36 49.05 4.69
CA ILE A 697 -4.72 49.32 5.17
C ILE A 697 -5.36 50.45 4.33
N GLU A 698 -4.62 51.51 4.04
CA GLU A 698 -5.11 52.62 3.21
C GLU A 698 -5.33 52.20 1.75
N LEU A 699 -4.46 51.32 1.21
CA LEU A 699 -4.66 50.71 -0.11
C LEU A 699 -6.00 49.96 -0.18
N ARG A 700 -6.31 49.14 0.83
CA ARG A 700 -7.59 48.40 0.91
C ARG A 700 -8.79 49.36 0.89
N LYS A 701 -8.75 50.44 1.67
CA LYS A 701 -9.83 51.43 1.73
C LYS A 701 -10.09 52.04 0.35
N LYS A 702 -9.04 52.45 -0.37
CA LYS A 702 -9.15 53.00 -1.72
C LYS A 702 -9.80 52.00 -2.71
N ILE A 703 -9.38 50.73 -2.67
CA ILE A 703 -9.96 49.68 -3.52
C ILE A 703 -11.45 49.48 -3.24
N PHE A 704 -11.84 49.49 -1.96
CA PHE A 704 -13.24 49.31 -1.56
C PHE A 704 -14.14 50.46 -2.04
N LEU A 705 -13.69 51.71 -1.87
CA LEU A 705 -14.43 52.88 -2.34
C LEU A 705 -14.64 52.87 -3.87
N GLU A 706 -13.62 52.51 -4.65
CA GLU A 706 -13.75 52.48 -6.11
C GLU A 706 -14.66 51.35 -6.62
N CYS A 707 -14.62 50.16 -6.00
CA CYS A 707 -15.55 49.08 -6.33
C CYS A 707 -17.01 49.47 -6.00
N TYR A 708 -17.20 50.19 -4.89
CA TYR A 708 -18.50 50.73 -4.51
C TYR A 708 -18.99 51.77 -5.54
N GLU A 709 -18.13 52.69 -5.98
CA GLU A 709 -18.45 53.67 -7.02
C GLU A 709 -18.73 53.04 -8.40
N GLN A 710 -17.99 51.99 -8.80
CA GLN A 710 -18.25 51.28 -10.05
C GLN A 710 -19.57 50.51 -10.04
N ASN A 711 -19.94 49.91 -8.91
CA ASN A 711 -21.24 49.23 -8.77
C ASN A 711 -22.40 50.22 -8.73
N MET A 712 -22.20 51.40 -8.13
CA MET A 712 -23.16 52.52 -8.14
C MET A 712 -23.34 53.16 -9.52
N ARG A 713 -22.36 53.03 -10.43
CA ARG A 713 -22.49 53.48 -11.84
C ARG A 713 -23.08 52.41 -12.78
N ARG A 714 -23.16 51.15 -12.32
CA ARG A 714 -23.74 50.02 -13.09
C ARG A 714 -25.20 49.74 -12.73
N CYS A 715 -25.64 50.17 -11.54
CA CYS A 715 -27.06 50.33 -11.19
C CYS A 715 -27.57 51.65 -11.75
#